data_AF-A0A1I0M671-F1
#
_entry.id   AF-A0A1I0M671-F1
#
_cell.length_a   1.000
_cell.length_b   1.000
_cell.length_c   1.000
_cell.angle_alpha   90.00
_cell.angle_beta   90.00
_cell.angle_gamma   90.00
#
_symmetry.space_group_name_H-M   'P 1'
#
loop_
_entity.id
_entity.type
_entity.pdbx_description
1 polymer ?
#
loop_
_entity_poly.entity_id
_entity_poly.type
_entity_poly.pdbx_seq_one_letter_code
_entity_poly.pdbx_strand_id
1 'polypeptide(L)'
;MTDAQLRALVRVVLVAAVLGGAVAPAATAATAPPADTTVERVALQDTGSPDAAADGNETARHRNPDTYAEDGDVEAVEAWLTDRMAAQLRDGAIDLQEGDYDRAAESIDEEYHDRLLQYAEISDDDAAEFEEAGDRQEALTAAVREYWETKSEYEAAREAGDDERARELARDLERTAEEIEESSGSIRGTYDEIEAETDANLSESDAAIENVTEEVRAEQTVVREQEFEPTVLTLAPERSDISFREPLVAAGELRTADGEPIANEEIALEIGNHTERVATDSAGGFTLEYRPTDEPLSTDELEVRYVPATQSTYLGDETNVSVSIDQVEPTVSLDESAASDEIAYGEEAAVSGDLTVDGVPVDGVPLAVTVDGQRIGSVNATAGTFDGTAPVPADVEDGDRDLGAQLPFEDRALASASDATTVTVRETESDLSLDATPAATDDREITVNGTLAAGTDGTGDGDGDGSGGGIAGEPVELRIDGTIVGTVTTAADGTFGDTVAVPNSVDGGDVTVAAVYDGSGSNLEPARTETVATIGEAGPLSLAPAQAWLAGGVALLLAIGLGAWWYRRSTASDPAPVGPPGDRGDAVSGRSDEDAIADEIAVEPLFERARLHLSNGRPDTAARVGYAAARRALASRVEDRRALTHWEFYRRYRNADETTADLLRDVTEGYERATFGRRDVSTDEATGVLEKARRLCGIDDESGHGSDSADE
;
A
#
# COMPACT_ATOMS: atom_id res chain seq x y z
N MET A 1 -34.26 58.03 18.50
CA MET A 1 -35.01 58.25 19.76
C MET A 1 -34.24 57.60 20.90
N THR A 2 -34.61 57.86 22.16
CA THR A 2 -33.78 57.61 23.35
C THR A 2 -34.22 56.40 24.16
N ASP A 3 -33.27 55.88 24.95
CA ASP A 3 -33.42 55.05 26.16
C ASP A 3 -34.22 53.75 26.12
N ALA A 4 -33.51 52.65 26.39
CA ALA A 4 -33.67 51.94 27.66
C ALA A 4 -32.46 51.04 27.99
N GLN A 5 -31.43 51.58 28.66
CA GLN A 5 -30.51 50.73 29.42
C GLN A 5 -31.13 50.37 30.78
N LEU A 6 -31.07 49.10 31.19
CA LEU A 6 -30.55 48.63 32.50
C LEU A 6 -30.95 47.16 32.75
N ARG A 7 -29.97 46.34 33.17
CA ARG A 7 -30.02 45.62 34.45
C ARG A 7 -28.66 45.03 34.80
N ALA A 8 -28.39 44.90 36.09
CA ALA A 8 -27.14 44.39 36.62
C ALA A 8 -27.39 43.27 37.65
N LEU A 9 -26.53 42.25 37.60
CA LEU A 9 -25.77 41.69 38.73
C LEU A 9 -26.42 41.74 40.14
N VAL A 10 -26.69 40.57 40.74
CA VAL A 10 -26.50 40.29 42.20
C VAL A 10 -26.58 38.77 42.48
N ARG A 11 -25.71 38.26 43.36
CA ARG A 11 -25.74 36.92 44.00
C ARG A 11 -26.03 37.09 45.52
N VAL A 12 -26.21 35.98 46.26
CA VAL A 12 -26.42 35.77 47.73
C VAL A 12 -27.84 35.23 48.01
N VAL A 13 -28.12 34.02 48.55
CA VAL A 13 -27.55 33.14 49.61
C VAL A 13 -28.13 33.36 51.02
N LEU A 14 -28.84 32.35 51.55
CA LEU A 14 -29.07 32.04 52.98
C LEU A 14 -29.47 30.53 53.04
N VAL A 15 -28.82 29.59 53.76
CA VAL A 15 -28.61 29.38 55.23
C VAL A 15 -29.70 28.51 55.90
N ALA A 16 -29.46 27.62 56.88
CA ALA A 16 -28.38 26.66 57.20
C ALA A 16 -28.72 25.88 58.52
N ALA A 17 -28.39 24.58 58.62
CA ALA A 17 -28.13 23.80 59.87
C ALA A 17 -27.70 22.36 59.44
N VAL A 18 -26.57 21.72 59.81
CA VAL A 18 -25.57 21.77 60.92
C VAL A 18 -25.90 20.87 62.12
N LEU A 19 -25.28 19.66 62.12
CA LEU A 19 -24.82 18.78 63.23
C LEU A 19 -24.47 17.40 62.61
N GLY A 20 -23.35 16.72 62.86
CA GLY A 20 -22.12 17.10 63.58
C GLY A 20 -21.45 15.90 64.29
N GLY A 21 -20.32 15.38 63.78
CA GLY A 21 -19.51 14.36 64.47
C GLY A 21 -18.63 13.50 63.53
N ALA A 22 -17.42 13.15 63.98
CA ALA A 22 -16.49 12.26 63.27
C ALA A 22 -15.62 11.48 64.27
N VAL A 23 -15.35 10.19 64.01
CA VAL A 23 -14.17 9.40 64.45
C VAL A 23 -13.94 8.25 63.43
N ALA A 24 -12.70 7.78 63.30
CA ALA A 24 -12.26 6.68 62.42
C ALA A 24 -12.29 5.29 63.15
N PRO A 25 -11.77 4.17 62.58
CA PRO A 25 -12.31 2.82 62.81
C PRO A 25 -11.69 1.97 63.93
N ALA A 26 -12.36 0.87 64.29
CA ALA A 26 -11.84 -0.28 65.04
C ALA A 26 -12.67 -1.56 64.75
N ALA A 27 -12.08 -2.75 64.96
CA ALA A 27 -12.69 -4.05 64.61
C ALA A 27 -12.81 -5.03 65.79
N THR A 28 -13.88 -5.83 65.79
CA THR A 28 -14.18 -7.00 66.65
C THR A 28 -15.22 -7.85 65.87
N ALA A 29 -15.11 -9.15 65.57
CA ALA A 29 -14.45 -10.32 66.20
C ALA A 29 -15.01 -10.68 67.60
N ALA A 30 -15.31 -11.93 67.95
CA ALA A 30 -15.48 -13.19 67.20
C ALA A 30 -16.13 -14.25 68.14
N THR A 31 -16.62 -15.38 67.60
CA THR A 31 -16.97 -16.56 68.42
C THR A 31 -16.52 -17.86 67.74
N ALA A 32 -15.32 -18.33 68.11
CA ALA A 32 -14.86 -19.72 67.97
C ALA A 32 -15.24 -20.47 69.30
N PRO A 33 -14.67 -21.64 69.73
CA PRO A 33 -13.52 -22.43 69.26
C PRO A 33 -13.83 -23.97 69.34
N PRO A 34 -12.92 -24.94 69.69
CA PRO A 34 -11.44 -24.98 69.70
C PRO A 34 -10.77 -26.26 69.11
N ALA A 35 -9.50 -26.11 68.69
CA ALA A 35 -8.34 -27.00 68.93
C ALA A 35 -8.36 -28.48 68.41
N ASP A 36 -7.22 -29.19 68.29
CA ASP A 36 -5.86 -28.92 68.79
C ASP A 36 -4.73 -29.41 67.84
N THR A 37 -3.48 -29.16 68.23
CA THR A 37 -2.17 -29.50 67.65
C THR A 37 -1.95 -31.03 67.39
N THR A 38 -0.95 -31.51 66.63
CA THR A 38 0.50 -31.21 66.67
C THR A 38 1.26 -31.73 65.43
N VAL A 39 2.51 -31.27 65.24
CA VAL A 39 3.46 -31.68 64.19
C VAL A 39 4.27 -32.92 64.58
N GLU A 40 4.48 -33.88 63.68
CA GLU A 40 5.70 -34.73 63.69
C GLU A 40 6.10 -35.21 62.28
N ARG A 41 7.40 -35.40 62.05
CA ARG A 41 7.99 -36.11 60.89
C ARG A 41 8.57 -37.44 61.40
N VAL A 42 8.41 -38.54 60.66
CA VAL A 42 9.44 -39.59 60.45
C VAL A 42 8.90 -40.69 59.50
N ALA A 43 9.81 -41.37 58.79
CA ALA A 43 9.51 -42.42 57.82
C ALA A 43 9.52 -43.84 58.42
N LEU A 44 8.94 -44.80 57.69
CA LEU A 44 9.25 -46.24 57.64
C LEU A 44 8.52 -46.79 56.38
N GLN A 45 9.19 -47.13 55.28
CA GLN A 45 9.87 -48.40 55.01
C GLN A 45 9.00 -49.65 55.17
N ASP A 46 8.50 -50.14 54.02
CA ASP A 46 8.61 -51.52 53.50
C ASP A 46 8.30 -52.72 54.42
N THR A 47 7.27 -53.49 54.08
CA THR A 47 7.41 -54.93 53.71
C THR A 47 6.11 -55.60 53.24
N GLY A 48 6.04 -55.97 51.95
CA GLY A 48 5.52 -57.28 51.51
C GLY A 48 4.02 -57.55 51.31
N SER A 49 3.47 -57.05 50.18
CA SER A 49 2.70 -57.83 49.16
C SER A 49 1.33 -58.50 49.49
N PRO A 50 0.50 -58.90 48.49
CA PRO A 50 0.50 -58.54 47.05
C PRO A 50 -0.85 -58.03 46.48
N ASP A 51 -0.75 -57.38 45.32
CA ASP A 51 -1.67 -57.33 44.17
C ASP A 51 -3.20 -57.18 44.36
N ALA A 52 -3.67 -55.94 44.15
CA ALA A 52 -4.86 -55.66 43.35
C ALA A 52 -4.60 -54.34 42.58
N ALA A 53 -4.92 -54.28 41.29
CA ALA A 53 -4.60 -53.13 40.45
C ALA A 53 -5.44 -51.88 40.80
N ALA A 54 -4.83 -50.71 40.63
CA ALA A 54 -5.49 -49.42 40.65
C ALA A 54 -5.01 -48.64 39.42
N ASP A 55 -5.88 -48.53 38.41
CA ASP A 55 -5.58 -47.78 37.19
C ASP A 55 -5.66 -46.27 37.51
N GLY A 56 -4.52 -45.59 37.40
CA GLY A 56 -4.40 -44.16 37.71
C GLY A 56 -4.81 -43.29 36.52
N ASN A 57 -5.76 -42.37 36.74
CA ASN A 57 -6.00 -41.28 35.79
C ASN A 57 -4.97 -40.16 35.99
N GLU A 58 -3.72 -40.45 35.65
CA GLU A 58 -2.63 -39.46 35.65
C GLU A 58 -2.46 -38.88 34.25
N THR A 59 -3.16 -37.79 33.96
CA THR A 59 -2.87 -36.98 32.77
C THR A 59 -1.51 -36.31 32.94
N ALA A 60 -0.49 -36.89 32.30
CA ALA A 60 0.89 -36.39 32.30
C ALA A 60 0.94 -35.03 31.57
N ARG A 61 0.85 -33.93 32.35
CA ARG A 61 0.57 -32.59 31.81
C ARG A 61 1.65 -32.02 30.90
N HIS A 62 2.91 -32.38 31.12
CA HIS A 62 4.01 -32.09 30.21
C HIS A 62 4.83 -33.37 30.01
N ARG A 63 5.24 -33.63 28.77
CA ARG A 63 6.27 -34.63 28.39
C ARG A 63 7.46 -33.85 27.82
N ASN A 64 8.69 -34.41 27.85
CA ASN A 64 9.83 -33.72 27.22
C ASN A 64 9.71 -33.87 25.68
N PRO A 65 9.74 -32.78 24.88
CA PRO A 65 9.64 -32.86 23.42
C PRO A 65 10.61 -33.87 22.80
N ASP A 66 11.88 -33.86 23.23
CA ASP A 66 12.95 -34.78 22.79
C ASP A 66 12.66 -36.28 23.07
N THR A 67 11.57 -36.58 23.79
CA THR A 67 11.11 -37.93 24.11
C THR A 67 9.67 -38.21 23.66
N TYR A 68 9.01 -37.25 23.01
CA TYR A 68 7.69 -37.39 22.44
C TYR A 68 7.83 -37.88 20.99
N ALA A 69 7.32 -39.08 20.73
CA ALA A 69 7.38 -39.75 19.42
C ALA A 69 6.07 -40.49 19.12
N GLU A 70 4.97 -39.92 19.59
CA GLU A 70 3.62 -40.18 19.08
C GLU A 70 3.39 -39.12 17.98
N ASP A 71 2.91 -39.53 16.80
CA ASP A 71 2.60 -38.59 15.72
C ASP A 71 1.48 -37.62 16.19
N GLY A 72 1.59 -36.34 15.83
CA GLY A 72 0.63 -35.31 16.22
C GLY A 72 -0.74 -35.50 15.56
N ASP A 73 -1.81 -35.19 16.29
CA ASP A 73 -3.19 -35.23 15.79
C ASP A 73 -3.52 -33.91 15.09
N VAL A 74 -3.00 -33.74 13.86
CA VAL A 74 -3.09 -32.48 13.10
C VAL A 74 -4.54 -32.12 12.80
N GLU A 75 -5.36 -33.10 12.39
CA GLU A 75 -6.82 -32.95 12.17
C GLU A 75 -7.53 -32.34 13.41
N ALA A 76 -7.04 -32.63 14.62
CA ALA A 76 -7.57 -32.09 15.88
C ALA A 76 -7.01 -30.72 16.29
N VAL A 77 -5.89 -30.27 15.69
CA VAL A 77 -5.36 -28.90 15.85
C VAL A 77 -6.02 -27.97 14.83
N GLU A 78 -6.09 -28.41 13.58
CA GLU A 78 -6.80 -27.80 12.46
C GLU A 78 -8.23 -27.40 12.86
N ALA A 79 -9.05 -28.39 13.25
CA ALA A 79 -10.43 -28.14 13.68
C ALA A 79 -10.53 -27.22 14.90
N TRP A 80 -9.54 -27.19 15.80
CA TRP A 80 -9.52 -26.27 16.94
C TRP A 80 -9.22 -24.83 16.54
N LEU A 81 -8.36 -24.62 15.53
CA LEU A 81 -8.09 -23.31 14.94
C LEU A 81 -9.31 -22.81 14.16
N THR A 82 -9.94 -23.66 13.34
CA THR A 82 -11.21 -23.35 12.65
C THR A 82 -12.31 -22.94 13.65
N ASP A 83 -12.55 -23.71 14.72
CA ASP A 83 -13.48 -23.37 15.82
C ASP A 83 -13.14 -22.02 16.46
N ARG A 84 -11.84 -21.70 16.63
CA ARG A 84 -11.35 -20.48 17.31
C ARG A 84 -11.53 -19.24 16.44
N MET A 85 -11.13 -19.29 15.17
CA MET A 85 -11.24 -18.18 14.23
C MET A 85 -12.70 -17.90 13.87
N ALA A 86 -13.51 -18.94 13.61
CA ALA A 86 -14.95 -18.77 13.39
C ALA A 86 -15.67 -18.18 14.60
N ALA A 87 -15.23 -18.50 15.82
CA ALA A 87 -15.74 -17.86 17.03
C ALA A 87 -15.33 -16.38 17.15
N GLN A 88 -14.12 -15.99 16.70
CA GLN A 88 -13.70 -14.58 16.68
C GLN A 88 -14.46 -13.74 15.65
N LEU A 89 -14.63 -14.25 14.42
CA LEU A 89 -15.50 -13.64 13.40
C LEU A 89 -16.92 -13.44 13.96
N ARG A 90 -17.53 -14.50 14.50
CA ARG A 90 -18.87 -14.42 15.11
C ARG A 90 -18.95 -13.40 16.24
N ASP A 91 -18.04 -13.46 17.21
CA ASP A 91 -18.12 -12.60 18.40
C ASP A 91 -17.96 -11.12 18.00
N GLY A 92 -17.11 -10.81 17.01
CA GLY A 92 -17.02 -9.45 16.44
C GLY A 92 -18.24 -9.03 15.61
N ALA A 93 -18.87 -9.95 14.87
CA ALA A 93 -20.12 -9.68 14.14
C ALA A 93 -21.31 -9.42 15.10
N ILE A 94 -21.34 -10.11 16.24
CA ILE A 94 -22.30 -9.85 17.33
C ILE A 94 -22.02 -8.49 17.97
N ASP A 95 -20.76 -8.14 18.23
CA ASP A 95 -20.41 -6.86 18.86
C ASP A 95 -20.66 -5.67 17.92
N LEU A 96 -20.52 -5.87 16.60
CA LEU A 96 -20.98 -4.94 15.56
C LEU A 96 -22.50 -4.75 15.60
N GLN A 97 -23.27 -5.83 15.82
CA GLN A 97 -24.72 -5.78 16.01
C GLN A 97 -25.13 -5.13 17.34
N GLU A 98 -24.34 -5.25 18.41
CA GLU A 98 -24.57 -4.53 19.68
C GLU A 98 -24.17 -3.04 19.60
N GLY A 99 -23.49 -2.61 18.53
CA GLY A 99 -23.04 -1.24 18.32
C GLY A 99 -21.73 -0.88 19.04
N ASP A 100 -21.02 -1.86 19.59
CA ASP A 100 -19.72 -1.69 20.25
C ASP A 100 -18.59 -1.87 19.23
N TYR A 101 -18.48 -0.94 18.27
CA TYR A 101 -17.53 -1.01 17.14
C TYR A 101 -16.06 -1.18 17.54
N ASP A 102 -15.68 -0.76 18.75
CA ASP A 102 -14.34 -0.98 19.29
C ASP A 102 -14.13 -2.44 19.70
N ARG A 103 -15.14 -3.13 20.27
CA ARG A 103 -15.06 -4.57 20.56
C ARG A 103 -15.13 -5.42 19.29
N ALA A 104 -15.90 -4.97 18.31
CA ALA A 104 -15.96 -5.61 16.99
C ALA A 104 -14.58 -5.58 16.29
N ALA A 105 -13.84 -4.48 16.40
CA ALA A 105 -12.46 -4.37 15.92
C ALA A 105 -11.47 -5.19 16.79
N GLU A 106 -11.60 -5.16 18.13
CA GLU A 106 -10.84 -6.02 19.08
C GLU A 106 -11.08 -7.53 18.87
N SER A 107 -12.00 -7.95 17.99
CA SER A 107 -12.24 -9.36 17.67
C SER A 107 -11.35 -9.88 16.52
N ILE A 108 -10.87 -8.98 15.66
CA ILE A 108 -9.93 -9.25 14.55
C ILE A 108 -8.57 -8.61 14.92
N ASP A 109 -8.07 -8.98 16.09
CA ASP A 109 -6.90 -8.37 16.74
C ASP A 109 -5.61 -9.15 16.45
N GLU A 110 -4.53 -8.79 17.17
CA GLU A 110 -3.28 -9.55 17.19
C GLU A 110 -3.55 -11.05 17.44
N GLU A 111 -4.47 -11.44 18.35
CA GLU A 111 -4.78 -12.86 18.59
C GLU A 111 -5.46 -13.55 17.41
N TYR A 112 -6.22 -12.85 16.55
CA TYR A 112 -6.78 -13.44 15.32
C TYR A 112 -5.66 -13.82 14.34
N HIS A 113 -4.81 -12.86 14.00
CA HIS A 113 -3.71 -13.03 13.04
C HIS A 113 -2.69 -14.07 13.53
N ASP A 114 -2.42 -14.11 14.84
CA ASP A 114 -1.64 -15.14 15.53
C ASP A 114 -2.13 -16.57 15.24
N ARG A 115 -3.45 -16.79 15.18
CA ARG A 115 -4.08 -18.10 14.94
C ARG A 115 -4.18 -18.41 13.45
N LEU A 116 -4.40 -17.39 12.63
CA LEU A 116 -4.40 -17.48 11.18
C LEU A 116 -3.04 -17.98 10.65
N LEU A 117 -1.93 -17.43 11.16
CA LEU A 117 -0.58 -17.92 10.85
C LEU A 117 -0.36 -19.38 11.29
N GLN A 118 -0.91 -19.79 12.43
CA GLN A 118 -0.88 -21.20 12.89
C GLN A 118 -1.78 -22.13 12.05
N TYR A 119 -2.80 -21.59 11.38
CA TYR A 119 -3.69 -22.35 10.50
C TYR A 119 -3.09 -22.53 9.10
N ALA A 120 -2.43 -21.49 8.57
CA ALA A 120 -1.72 -21.55 7.30
C ALA A 120 -0.55 -22.57 7.28
N GLU A 121 0.07 -22.88 8.42
CA GLU A 121 1.04 -23.99 8.51
C GLU A 121 0.39 -25.38 8.26
N ILE A 122 -0.93 -25.48 8.39
CA ILE A 122 -1.72 -26.72 8.27
C ILE A 122 -2.50 -26.78 6.95
N SER A 123 -3.26 -25.72 6.64
CA SER A 123 -4.00 -25.55 5.39
C SER A 123 -3.81 -24.14 4.85
N ASP A 124 -2.94 -24.01 3.84
CA ASP A 124 -2.56 -22.74 3.20
C ASP A 124 -3.63 -22.24 2.21
N ASP A 125 -4.44 -23.16 1.67
CA ASP A 125 -5.64 -22.82 0.89
C ASP A 125 -6.70 -22.20 1.84
N ASP A 126 -7.31 -23.00 2.75
CA ASP A 126 -8.42 -22.55 3.64
C ASP A 126 -8.09 -21.33 4.53
N ALA A 127 -6.80 -21.03 4.75
CA ALA A 127 -6.38 -19.85 5.51
C ALA A 127 -6.60 -18.54 4.74
N ALA A 128 -6.61 -18.56 3.40
CA ALA A 128 -6.82 -17.38 2.58
C ALA A 128 -8.23 -16.80 2.79
N GLU A 129 -9.26 -17.64 2.89
CA GLU A 129 -10.63 -17.24 3.12
C GLU A 129 -10.82 -16.66 4.54
N PHE A 130 -10.11 -17.17 5.55
CA PHE A 130 -10.09 -16.57 6.89
C PHE A 130 -9.33 -15.22 6.95
N GLU A 131 -8.25 -15.04 6.17
CA GLU A 131 -7.57 -13.74 5.99
C GLU A 131 -8.55 -12.73 5.36
N GLU A 132 -9.21 -13.11 4.26
CA GLU A 132 -10.19 -12.26 3.56
C GLU A 132 -11.47 -11.98 4.38
N ALA A 133 -11.90 -12.91 5.25
CA ALA A 133 -13.02 -12.69 6.16
C ALA A 133 -12.68 -11.68 7.27
N GLY A 134 -11.46 -11.70 7.79
CA GLY A 134 -10.97 -10.73 8.77
C GLY A 134 -10.95 -9.31 8.19
N ASP A 135 -10.25 -9.13 7.05
CA ASP A 135 -10.17 -7.87 6.29
C ASP A 135 -11.56 -7.27 6.02
N ARG A 136 -12.49 -8.08 5.50
CA ARG A 136 -13.85 -7.64 5.18
C ARG A 136 -14.68 -7.28 6.42
N GLN A 137 -14.48 -7.99 7.54
CA GLN A 137 -15.18 -7.68 8.79
C GLN A 137 -14.66 -6.38 9.43
N GLU A 138 -13.36 -6.09 9.36
CA GLU A 138 -12.83 -4.77 9.81
C GLU A 138 -13.39 -3.65 8.92
N ALA A 139 -13.31 -3.79 7.60
CA ALA A 139 -13.81 -2.80 6.64
C ALA A 139 -15.30 -2.48 6.85
N LEU A 140 -16.13 -3.52 7.01
CA LEU A 140 -17.56 -3.37 7.30
C LEU A 140 -17.79 -2.69 8.67
N THR A 141 -17.00 -3.04 9.70
CA THR A 141 -17.06 -2.41 11.02
C THR A 141 -16.73 -0.91 10.96
N ALA A 142 -15.75 -0.53 10.12
CA ALA A 142 -15.39 0.87 9.88
C ALA A 142 -16.50 1.63 9.12
N ALA A 143 -17.07 1.05 8.06
CA ALA A 143 -18.14 1.67 7.28
C ALA A 143 -19.42 1.89 8.12
N VAL A 144 -19.84 0.88 8.90
CA VAL A 144 -20.97 1.00 9.83
C VAL A 144 -20.71 2.08 10.88
N ARG A 145 -19.49 2.18 11.43
CA ARG A 145 -19.10 3.25 12.35
C ARG A 145 -19.22 4.63 11.70
N GLU A 146 -18.70 4.83 10.48
CA GLU A 146 -18.83 6.09 9.72
C GLU A 146 -20.30 6.48 9.51
N TYR A 147 -21.15 5.52 9.14
CA TYR A 147 -22.58 5.75 8.94
C TYR A 147 -23.25 6.30 10.22
N TRP A 148 -23.01 5.69 11.38
CA TRP A 148 -23.63 6.14 12.62
C TRP A 148 -23.05 7.45 13.17
N GLU A 149 -21.76 7.73 12.95
CA GLU A 149 -21.17 9.04 13.28
C GLU A 149 -21.74 10.15 12.38
N THR A 150 -21.83 9.90 11.08
CA THR A 150 -22.43 10.81 10.07
C THR A 150 -23.93 11.03 10.37
N LYS A 151 -24.64 10.00 10.85
CA LYS A 151 -26.05 10.08 11.23
C LYS A 151 -26.26 10.99 12.45
N SER A 152 -25.32 10.97 13.39
CA SER A 152 -25.31 11.87 14.55
C SER A 152 -25.04 13.33 14.13
N GLU A 153 -24.14 13.59 13.18
CA GLU A 153 -23.98 14.93 12.59
C GLU A 153 -25.25 15.39 11.85
N TYR A 154 -25.90 14.50 11.09
CA TYR A 154 -27.11 14.79 10.33
C TYR A 154 -28.24 15.25 11.25
N GLU A 155 -28.50 14.51 12.33
CA GLU A 155 -29.53 14.88 13.31
C GLU A 155 -29.20 16.21 14.00
N ALA A 156 -27.93 16.48 14.30
CA ALA A 156 -27.50 17.76 14.87
C ALA A 156 -27.68 18.94 13.87
N ALA A 157 -27.43 18.73 12.58
CA ALA A 157 -27.69 19.72 11.54
C ALA A 157 -29.20 20.01 11.40
N ARG A 158 -30.05 18.96 11.44
CA ARG A 158 -31.51 19.11 11.45
C ARG A 158 -32.02 19.83 12.69
N GLU A 159 -31.51 19.53 13.89
CA GLU A 159 -31.88 20.26 15.12
C GLU A 159 -31.45 21.74 15.08
N ALA A 160 -30.32 22.05 14.42
CA ALA A 160 -29.86 23.42 14.21
C ALA A 160 -30.70 24.19 13.17
N GLY A 161 -31.39 23.48 12.26
CA GLY A 161 -32.06 24.05 11.10
C GLY A 161 -31.11 24.42 9.97
N ASP A 162 -30.02 23.65 9.81
CA ASP A 162 -29.05 23.80 8.73
C ASP A 162 -29.38 22.82 7.60
N ASP A 163 -30.43 23.15 6.83
CA ASP A 163 -30.94 22.30 5.75
C ASP A 163 -29.92 22.08 4.60
N GLU A 164 -28.85 22.89 4.53
CA GLU A 164 -27.78 22.76 3.54
C GLU A 164 -26.81 21.65 3.96
N ARG A 165 -26.25 21.73 5.17
CA ARG A 165 -25.38 20.69 5.74
C ARG A 165 -26.12 19.36 5.98
N ALA A 166 -27.42 19.41 6.32
CA ALA A 166 -28.22 18.19 6.50
C ALA A 166 -28.35 17.38 5.20
N ARG A 167 -28.52 18.02 4.04
CA ARG A 167 -28.57 17.32 2.75
C ARG A 167 -27.22 16.76 2.31
N GLU A 168 -26.14 17.49 2.55
CA GLU A 168 -24.77 16.97 2.31
C GLU A 168 -24.54 15.69 3.11
N LEU A 169 -24.82 15.72 4.42
CA LEU A 169 -24.72 14.55 5.29
C LEU A 169 -25.65 13.41 4.89
N ALA A 170 -26.87 13.71 4.42
CA ALA A 170 -27.79 12.70 3.92
C ALA A 170 -27.33 12.05 2.59
N ARG A 171 -26.41 12.69 1.84
CA ARG A 171 -25.71 12.07 0.70
C ARG A 171 -24.50 11.24 1.12
N ASP A 172 -23.75 11.70 2.13
CA ASP A 172 -22.70 10.88 2.74
C ASP A 172 -23.30 9.58 3.29
N LEU A 173 -24.44 9.65 3.99
CA LEU A 173 -25.18 8.48 4.48
C LEU A 173 -25.70 7.56 3.36
N GLU A 174 -26.10 8.10 2.20
CA GLU A 174 -26.53 7.30 1.05
C GLU A 174 -25.36 6.44 0.53
N ARG A 175 -24.21 7.09 0.30
CA ARG A 175 -22.96 6.46 -0.14
C ARG A 175 -22.47 5.41 0.86
N THR A 176 -22.37 5.75 2.15
CA THR A 176 -21.86 4.80 3.16
C THR A 176 -22.85 3.64 3.37
N ALA A 177 -24.17 3.86 3.18
CA ALA A 177 -25.14 2.75 3.19
C ALA A 177 -24.95 1.81 1.99
N GLU A 178 -24.70 2.32 0.79
CA GLU A 178 -24.39 1.51 -0.40
C GLU A 178 -23.09 0.70 -0.19
N GLU A 179 -22.05 1.32 0.38
CA GLU A 179 -20.78 0.67 0.76
C GLU A 179 -20.97 -0.44 1.82
N ILE A 180 -21.86 -0.24 2.79
CA ILE A 180 -22.28 -1.27 3.76
C ILE A 180 -23.05 -2.39 3.09
N GLU A 181 -23.92 -2.12 2.12
CA GLU A 181 -24.66 -3.14 1.37
C GLU A 181 -23.75 -4.00 0.48
N GLU A 182 -22.74 -3.42 -0.16
CA GLU A 182 -21.72 -4.17 -0.92
C GLU A 182 -20.83 -5.00 0.02
N SER A 183 -20.29 -4.37 1.07
CA SER A 183 -19.40 -5.04 2.04
C SER A 183 -20.09 -6.19 2.78
N SER A 184 -21.35 -5.99 3.21
CA SER A 184 -22.17 -7.05 3.82
C SER A 184 -22.54 -8.16 2.83
N GLY A 185 -22.74 -7.84 1.55
CA GLY A 185 -22.89 -8.85 0.50
C GLY A 185 -21.63 -9.70 0.32
N SER A 186 -20.45 -9.07 0.38
CA SER A 186 -19.16 -9.74 0.17
C SER A 186 -18.76 -10.65 1.33
N ILE A 187 -18.82 -10.18 2.59
CA ILE A 187 -18.43 -11.00 3.77
C ILE A 187 -19.31 -12.25 3.92
N ARG A 188 -20.60 -12.15 3.58
CA ARG A 188 -21.54 -13.28 3.64
C ARG A 188 -21.20 -14.35 2.59
N GLY A 189 -20.69 -13.94 1.43
CA GLY A 189 -20.11 -14.88 0.45
C GLY A 189 -18.94 -15.66 1.04
N THR A 190 -18.00 -14.97 1.69
CA THR A 190 -16.84 -15.60 2.35
C THR A 190 -17.26 -16.52 3.50
N TYR A 191 -18.33 -16.19 4.24
CA TYR A 191 -18.89 -17.09 5.25
C TYR A 191 -19.53 -18.35 4.65
N ASP A 192 -20.28 -18.22 3.54
CA ASP A 192 -20.83 -19.36 2.78
C ASP A 192 -19.70 -20.25 2.21
N GLU A 193 -18.55 -19.67 1.84
CA GLU A 193 -17.36 -20.37 1.34
C GLU A 193 -16.64 -21.12 2.48
N ILE A 194 -16.35 -20.47 3.61
CA ILE A 194 -15.76 -21.10 4.80
C ILE A 194 -16.65 -22.22 5.37
N GLU A 195 -17.99 -22.06 5.42
CA GLU A 195 -18.93 -23.12 5.82
C GLU A 195 -19.05 -24.27 4.78
N ALA A 196 -18.56 -24.09 3.55
CA ALA A 196 -18.60 -25.12 2.50
C ALA A 196 -17.34 -25.98 2.45
N GLU A 197 -16.18 -25.42 2.79
CA GLU A 197 -14.87 -26.10 2.69
C GLU A 197 -14.37 -26.59 4.05
N THR A 198 -14.77 -25.95 5.15
CA THR A 198 -14.44 -26.36 6.54
C THR A 198 -15.66 -26.86 7.34
N ASP A 199 -15.44 -27.42 8.53
CA ASP A 199 -16.52 -27.81 9.49
C ASP A 199 -17.00 -26.61 10.36
N ALA A 200 -16.72 -25.36 9.97
CA ALA A 200 -17.06 -24.14 10.72
C ALA A 200 -18.58 -23.89 10.88
N ASN A 201 -18.94 -22.92 11.74
CA ASN A 201 -20.30 -22.41 11.83
C ASN A 201 -20.31 -20.88 11.99
N LEU A 202 -20.63 -20.19 10.89
CA LEU A 202 -20.72 -18.74 10.75
C LEU A 202 -22.17 -18.28 10.51
N SER A 203 -23.13 -19.21 10.47
CA SER A 203 -24.58 -18.97 10.41
C SER A 203 -25.13 -17.97 11.44
N GLU A 204 -24.48 -17.79 12.60
CA GLU A 204 -24.84 -16.77 13.61
C GLU A 204 -24.20 -15.40 13.27
N SER A 205 -23.01 -15.40 12.67
CA SER A 205 -22.33 -14.21 12.11
C SER A 205 -23.09 -13.64 10.92
N ASP A 206 -23.51 -14.49 9.97
CA ASP A 206 -24.34 -14.11 8.81
C ASP A 206 -25.61 -13.36 9.25
N ALA A 207 -26.31 -13.93 10.22
CA ALA A 207 -27.50 -13.32 10.79
C ALA A 207 -27.21 -11.98 11.48
N ALA A 208 -26.08 -11.83 12.19
CA ALA A 208 -25.70 -10.57 12.82
C ALA A 208 -25.43 -9.47 11.78
N ILE A 209 -24.66 -9.78 10.72
CA ILE A 209 -24.39 -8.89 9.59
C ILE A 209 -25.69 -8.52 8.84
N GLU A 210 -26.58 -9.48 8.60
CA GLU A 210 -27.88 -9.22 7.95
C GLU A 210 -28.74 -8.26 8.78
N ASN A 211 -28.81 -8.44 10.11
CA ASN A 211 -29.56 -7.52 10.99
C ASN A 211 -29.01 -6.08 10.94
N VAL A 212 -27.69 -5.90 11.01
CA VAL A 212 -27.06 -4.56 10.91
C VAL A 212 -27.38 -3.91 9.56
N THR A 213 -27.34 -4.69 8.48
CA THR A 213 -27.65 -4.21 7.14
C THR A 213 -29.13 -3.86 6.99
N GLU A 214 -30.05 -4.62 7.58
CA GLU A 214 -31.48 -4.26 7.64
C GLU A 214 -31.73 -2.98 8.45
N GLU A 215 -31.00 -2.75 9.55
CA GLU A 215 -31.14 -1.54 10.37
C GLU A 215 -30.62 -0.28 9.64
N VAL A 216 -29.44 -0.36 9.01
CA VAL A 216 -28.89 0.71 8.15
C VAL A 216 -29.85 1.05 7.00
N ARG A 217 -30.38 0.03 6.30
CA ARG A 217 -31.40 0.20 5.25
C ARG A 217 -32.68 0.89 5.74
N ALA A 218 -33.18 0.50 6.91
CA ALA A 218 -34.38 1.09 7.51
C ALA A 218 -34.15 2.57 7.87
N GLU A 219 -33.03 2.88 8.50
CA GLU A 219 -32.69 4.25 8.87
C GLU A 219 -32.34 5.13 7.65
N GLN A 220 -31.72 4.58 6.61
CA GLN A 220 -31.43 5.35 5.40
C GLN A 220 -32.70 5.62 4.58
N THR A 221 -33.65 4.69 4.56
CA THR A 221 -35.00 4.96 4.01
C THR A 221 -35.66 6.15 4.73
N VAL A 222 -35.52 6.22 6.06
CA VAL A 222 -36.07 7.30 6.90
C VAL A 222 -35.34 8.64 6.69
N VAL A 223 -34.04 8.64 6.37
CA VAL A 223 -33.29 9.84 5.95
C VAL A 223 -33.74 10.29 4.54
N ARG A 224 -33.79 9.36 3.59
CA ARG A 224 -34.13 9.60 2.18
C ARG A 224 -35.54 10.21 2.03
N GLU A 225 -36.54 9.69 2.75
CA GLU A 225 -37.91 10.25 2.79
C GLU A 225 -38.01 11.64 3.46
N GLN A 226 -36.98 12.09 4.19
CA GLN A 226 -37.00 13.33 4.97
C GLN A 226 -36.20 14.50 4.38
N GLU A 227 -35.23 14.24 3.49
CA GLU A 227 -34.42 15.28 2.84
C GLU A 227 -34.66 15.44 1.34
N PHE A 228 -35.08 14.36 0.67
CA PHE A 228 -35.07 14.30 -0.79
C PHE A 228 -36.44 13.98 -1.40
N GLU A 229 -36.79 14.75 -2.43
CA GLU A 229 -37.93 14.49 -3.31
C GLU A 229 -37.47 13.55 -4.44
N PRO A 230 -38.07 12.35 -4.60
CA PRO A 230 -37.74 11.45 -5.70
C PRO A 230 -38.04 12.08 -7.06
N THR A 231 -37.17 11.82 -8.05
CA THR A 231 -37.34 12.34 -9.41
C THR A 231 -37.73 11.24 -10.41
N VAL A 232 -38.09 11.67 -11.62
CA VAL A 232 -38.34 10.83 -12.78
C VAL A 232 -37.70 11.50 -13.99
N LEU A 233 -36.67 10.86 -14.52
CA LEU A 233 -35.94 11.19 -15.75
C LEU A 233 -36.57 10.41 -16.91
N THR A 234 -36.91 11.12 -17.98
CA THR A 234 -37.38 10.48 -19.22
C THR A 234 -36.63 11.02 -20.42
N LEU A 235 -36.23 10.13 -21.33
CA LEU A 235 -35.57 10.46 -22.58
C LEU A 235 -36.33 9.87 -23.77
N ALA A 236 -36.52 10.68 -24.81
CA ALA A 236 -37.08 10.27 -26.09
C ALA A 236 -36.04 10.51 -27.20
N PRO A 237 -35.26 9.49 -27.59
CA PRO A 237 -34.23 9.63 -28.62
C PRO A 237 -34.85 9.85 -30.02
N GLU A 238 -34.23 10.71 -30.83
CA GLU A 238 -34.61 10.90 -32.24
C GLU A 238 -34.14 9.74 -33.14
N ARG A 239 -33.12 8.99 -32.70
CA ARG A 239 -32.48 7.86 -33.40
C ARG A 239 -31.90 6.86 -32.39
N SER A 240 -31.80 5.58 -32.78
CA SER A 240 -31.04 4.55 -32.06
C SER A 240 -29.62 4.37 -32.62
N ASP A 241 -29.49 4.44 -33.94
CA ASP A 241 -28.23 4.28 -34.67
C ASP A 241 -27.41 5.57 -34.52
N ILE A 242 -26.26 5.51 -33.83
CA ILE A 242 -25.45 6.66 -33.43
C ILE A 242 -23.95 6.46 -33.73
N SER A 243 -23.21 7.56 -33.82
CA SER A 243 -21.74 7.57 -33.89
C SER A 243 -21.21 8.94 -33.47
N PHE A 244 -19.89 9.12 -33.38
CA PHE A 244 -19.31 10.45 -33.14
C PHE A 244 -19.78 11.50 -34.18
N ARG A 245 -19.99 11.08 -35.44
CA ARG A 245 -20.52 11.95 -36.52
C ARG A 245 -22.01 12.23 -36.34
N GLU A 246 -22.79 11.21 -36.00
CA GLU A 246 -24.24 11.24 -35.89
C GLU A 246 -24.67 11.01 -34.42
N PRO A 247 -24.69 12.08 -33.59
CA PRO A 247 -24.88 11.96 -32.15
C PRO A 247 -26.24 11.37 -31.77
N LEU A 248 -26.29 10.84 -30.54
CA LEU A 248 -27.54 10.68 -29.83
C LEU A 248 -28.12 12.07 -29.57
N VAL A 249 -29.28 12.37 -30.15
CA VAL A 249 -30.08 13.54 -29.81
C VAL A 249 -31.37 13.03 -29.17
N ALA A 250 -31.64 13.46 -27.95
CA ALA A 250 -32.82 13.05 -27.21
C ALA A 250 -33.55 14.26 -26.62
N ALA A 251 -34.88 14.27 -26.78
CA ALA A 251 -35.74 15.19 -26.04
C ALA A 251 -35.94 14.60 -24.63
N GLY A 252 -35.50 15.34 -23.61
CA GLY A 252 -35.56 14.93 -22.22
C GLY A 252 -36.63 15.67 -21.42
N GLU A 253 -37.10 15.07 -20.34
CA GLU A 253 -38.00 15.69 -19.38
C GLU A 253 -37.72 15.14 -17.98
N LEU A 254 -37.46 16.06 -17.02
CA LEU A 254 -37.17 15.77 -15.62
C LEU A 254 -38.27 16.34 -14.71
N ARG A 255 -38.79 15.51 -13.80
CA ARG A 255 -39.85 15.86 -12.85
C ARG A 255 -39.59 15.27 -11.47
N THR A 256 -40.33 15.74 -10.46
CA THR A 256 -40.57 14.97 -9.23
C THR A 256 -41.50 13.78 -9.50
N ALA A 257 -41.51 12.79 -8.62
CA ALA A 257 -42.39 11.61 -8.73
C ALA A 257 -43.90 11.94 -8.67
N ASP A 258 -44.30 13.05 -8.03
CA ASP A 258 -45.68 13.58 -8.08
C ASP A 258 -46.01 14.29 -9.41
N GLY A 259 -45.03 14.51 -10.27
CA GLY A 259 -45.19 15.07 -11.61
C GLY A 259 -45.00 16.59 -11.70
N GLU A 260 -44.39 17.23 -10.71
CA GLU A 260 -44.04 18.65 -10.77
C GLU A 260 -42.69 18.84 -11.53
N PRO A 261 -42.56 19.83 -12.42
CA PRO A 261 -41.39 19.97 -13.28
C PRO A 261 -40.21 20.64 -12.57
N ILE A 262 -39.03 20.04 -12.68
CA ILE A 262 -37.76 20.62 -12.19
C ILE A 262 -37.27 21.59 -13.27
N ALA A 263 -37.54 22.88 -13.07
CA ALA A 263 -37.68 23.83 -14.17
C ALA A 263 -36.78 25.06 -14.07
N ASN A 264 -36.04 25.37 -15.15
CA ASN A 264 -35.04 26.44 -15.24
C ASN A 264 -33.77 26.18 -14.40
N GLU A 265 -33.40 24.91 -14.21
CA GLU A 265 -32.21 24.49 -13.46
C GLU A 265 -31.14 23.91 -14.38
N GLU A 266 -29.87 24.05 -14.00
CA GLU A 266 -28.73 23.40 -14.66
C GLU A 266 -28.52 22.04 -13.99
N ILE A 267 -28.68 20.95 -14.75
CA ILE A 267 -28.58 19.58 -14.28
C ILE A 267 -27.36 18.88 -14.90
N ALA A 268 -26.73 17.99 -14.13
CA ALA A 268 -25.72 17.08 -14.64
C ALA A 268 -26.38 15.75 -15.05
N LEU A 269 -25.96 15.22 -16.20
CA LEU A 269 -26.35 13.91 -16.72
C LEU A 269 -25.07 13.10 -16.96
N GLU A 270 -24.96 11.93 -16.38
CA GLU A 270 -23.88 10.98 -16.67
C GLU A 270 -24.33 10.02 -17.78
N ILE A 271 -23.47 9.81 -18.78
CA ILE A 271 -23.65 8.86 -19.89
C ILE A 271 -22.32 8.13 -20.09
N GLY A 272 -22.25 6.88 -19.62
CA GLY A 272 -20.98 6.15 -19.59
C GLY A 272 -19.92 6.90 -18.78
N ASN A 273 -18.77 7.20 -19.39
CA ASN A 273 -17.68 7.95 -18.75
C ASN A 273 -17.83 9.49 -18.82
N HIS A 274 -18.94 10.00 -19.37
CA HIS A 274 -19.10 11.42 -19.73
C HIS A 274 -20.15 12.12 -18.87
N THR A 275 -19.88 13.36 -18.44
CA THR A 275 -20.84 14.19 -17.68
C THR A 275 -21.29 15.40 -18.51
N GLU A 276 -22.50 15.34 -19.06
CA GLU A 276 -23.14 16.45 -19.76
C GLU A 276 -23.84 17.42 -18.81
N ARG A 277 -23.85 18.72 -19.16
CA ARG A 277 -24.60 19.75 -18.43
C ARG A 277 -25.64 20.40 -19.31
N VAL A 278 -26.91 20.25 -18.93
CA VAL A 278 -28.05 20.78 -19.67
C VAL A 278 -28.94 21.64 -18.77
N ALA A 279 -29.61 22.63 -19.36
CA ALA A 279 -30.58 23.47 -18.64
C ALA A 279 -32.00 23.01 -18.93
N THR A 280 -32.80 22.76 -17.89
CA THR A 280 -34.23 22.47 -18.05
C THR A 280 -35.03 23.74 -18.37
N ASP A 281 -36.13 23.59 -19.10
CA ASP A 281 -37.01 24.70 -19.44
C ASP A 281 -38.11 24.92 -18.38
N SER A 282 -39.01 25.87 -18.65
CA SER A 282 -40.13 26.19 -17.75
C SER A 282 -41.18 25.08 -17.52
N ALA A 283 -41.04 23.93 -18.19
CA ALA A 283 -41.87 22.74 -18.07
C ALA A 283 -41.07 21.48 -17.68
N GLY A 284 -39.78 21.62 -17.34
CA GLY A 284 -38.87 20.51 -17.00
C GLY A 284 -38.25 19.82 -18.21
N GLY A 285 -38.50 20.32 -19.43
CA GLY A 285 -37.98 19.73 -20.66
C GLY A 285 -36.56 20.20 -20.97
N PHE A 286 -35.74 19.34 -21.57
CA PHE A 286 -34.39 19.66 -22.03
C PHE A 286 -34.06 18.91 -23.34
N THR A 287 -32.87 19.14 -23.88
CA THR A 287 -32.34 18.37 -25.02
C THR A 287 -30.94 17.89 -24.67
N LEU A 288 -30.71 16.58 -24.76
CA LEU A 288 -29.39 15.97 -24.69
C LEU A 288 -28.85 15.82 -26.11
N GLU A 289 -27.61 16.25 -26.35
CA GLU A 289 -26.78 15.82 -27.48
C GLU A 289 -25.56 15.12 -26.90
N TYR A 290 -25.27 13.90 -27.33
CA TYR A 290 -24.15 13.09 -26.83
C TYR A 290 -23.45 12.37 -28.00
N ARG A 291 -22.12 12.32 -27.95
CA ARG A 291 -21.24 11.78 -29.00
C ARG A 291 -20.37 10.67 -28.39
N PRO A 292 -20.61 9.39 -28.72
CA PRO A 292 -19.78 8.31 -28.20
C PRO A 292 -18.35 8.42 -28.76
N THR A 293 -17.37 8.16 -27.90
CA THR A 293 -15.93 8.25 -28.18
C THR A 293 -15.18 6.95 -27.84
N ASP A 294 -15.30 6.48 -26.61
CA ASP A 294 -14.58 5.34 -26.03
C ASP A 294 -15.49 4.13 -25.73
N GLU A 295 -16.80 4.25 -25.98
CA GLU A 295 -17.81 3.22 -25.73
C GLU A 295 -17.61 1.99 -26.64
N PRO A 296 -17.77 0.77 -26.10
CA PRO A 296 -17.73 -0.46 -26.91
C PRO A 296 -18.78 -0.47 -28.04
N LEU A 297 -18.40 -1.01 -29.20
CA LEU A 297 -19.35 -1.26 -30.30
C LEU A 297 -20.40 -2.35 -29.97
N SER A 298 -20.24 -3.04 -28.85
CA SER A 298 -21.21 -4.00 -28.29
C SER A 298 -22.21 -3.37 -27.32
N THR A 299 -22.21 -2.05 -27.14
CA THR A 299 -23.17 -1.35 -26.29
C THR A 299 -24.50 -1.19 -27.01
N ASP A 300 -25.45 -2.08 -26.70
CA ASP A 300 -26.84 -2.06 -27.22
C ASP A 300 -27.76 -1.12 -26.43
N GLU A 301 -27.42 -0.73 -25.19
CA GLU A 301 -28.18 0.22 -24.37
C GLU A 301 -27.23 1.18 -23.64
N LEU A 302 -27.54 2.48 -23.64
CA LEU A 302 -26.85 3.51 -22.85
C LEU A 302 -27.68 3.89 -21.64
N GLU A 303 -27.09 3.74 -20.46
CA GLU A 303 -27.59 4.30 -19.23
C GLU A 303 -27.35 5.82 -19.20
N VAL A 304 -28.37 6.58 -18.80
CA VAL A 304 -28.26 8.02 -18.53
C VAL A 304 -28.79 8.30 -17.14
N ARG A 305 -27.93 8.81 -16.25
CA ARG A 305 -28.24 9.09 -14.84
C ARG A 305 -28.28 10.59 -14.58
N TYR A 306 -29.38 11.08 -14.00
CA TYR A 306 -29.43 12.43 -13.43
C TYR A 306 -28.66 12.46 -12.12
N VAL A 307 -27.63 13.29 -12.05
CA VAL A 307 -26.84 13.51 -10.82
C VAL A 307 -27.18 14.89 -10.24
N PRO A 308 -27.88 14.93 -9.09
CA PRO A 308 -28.13 16.17 -8.36
C PRO A 308 -26.84 16.71 -7.73
N ALA A 309 -26.75 18.01 -7.55
CA ALA A 309 -25.74 18.58 -6.65
C ALA A 309 -25.92 18.07 -5.21
N THR A 310 -24.85 18.01 -4.41
CA THR A 310 -24.86 17.48 -3.03
C THR A 310 -25.92 18.13 -2.13
N GLN A 311 -26.13 19.44 -2.31
CA GLN A 311 -27.11 20.25 -1.58
C GLN A 311 -28.53 20.22 -2.18
N SER A 312 -28.76 19.48 -3.28
CA SER A 312 -30.04 19.42 -3.97
C SER A 312 -31.08 18.68 -3.14
N THR A 313 -32.31 19.21 -3.14
CA THR A 313 -33.47 18.55 -2.52
C THR A 313 -34.04 17.41 -3.37
N TYR A 314 -33.47 17.13 -4.54
CA TYR A 314 -33.95 16.12 -5.49
C TYR A 314 -33.07 14.87 -5.48
N LEU A 315 -33.65 13.66 -5.48
CA LEU A 315 -32.88 12.43 -5.78
C LEU A 315 -32.44 12.39 -7.25
N GLY A 316 -31.41 11.60 -7.51
CA GLY A 316 -31.11 11.17 -8.87
C GLY A 316 -32.18 10.20 -9.39
N ASP A 317 -32.19 9.99 -10.69
CA ASP A 317 -32.96 8.94 -11.36
C ASP A 317 -32.23 8.56 -12.65
N GLU A 318 -32.41 7.34 -13.13
CA GLU A 318 -31.66 6.79 -14.25
C GLU A 318 -32.58 6.14 -15.30
N THR A 319 -32.20 6.27 -16.56
CA THR A 319 -33.01 5.78 -17.67
C THR A 319 -32.15 5.20 -18.77
N ASN A 320 -32.56 4.07 -19.33
CA ASN A 320 -31.80 3.34 -20.33
C ASN A 320 -32.35 3.62 -21.74
N VAL A 321 -31.43 3.91 -22.67
CA VAL A 321 -31.70 4.30 -24.05
C VAL A 321 -31.08 3.26 -24.98
N SER A 322 -31.90 2.42 -25.62
CA SER A 322 -31.40 1.42 -26.56
C SER A 322 -30.82 2.07 -27.83
N VAL A 323 -29.60 1.68 -28.21
CA VAL A 323 -28.80 2.27 -29.29
C VAL A 323 -28.15 1.21 -30.18
N SER A 324 -27.45 1.64 -31.22
CA SER A 324 -26.43 0.85 -31.91
C SER A 324 -25.32 1.79 -32.36
N ILE A 325 -24.06 1.46 -32.04
CA ILE A 325 -22.92 2.37 -32.22
C ILE A 325 -22.13 1.99 -33.48
N ASP A 326 -22.09 2.91 -34.45
CA ASP A 326 -21.26 2.81 -35.66
C ASP A 326 -19.87 3.41 -35.41
N GLN A 327 -18.81 2.66 -35.71
CA GLN A 327 -17.43 3.11 -35.55
C GLN A 327 -17.05 4.23 -36.54
N VAL A 328 -16.27 5.20 -36.06
CA VAL A 328 -15.73 6.31 -36.84
C VAL A 328 -14.22 6.40 -36.71
N GLU A 329 -13.52 6.45 -37.84
CA GLU A 329 -12.08 6.77 -37.93
C GLU A 329 -11.85 8.27 -37.67
N PRO A 330 -11.10 8.66 -36.60
CA PRO A 330 -10.68 10.03 -36.36
C PRO A 330 -9.36 10.35 -37.08
N THR A 331 -8.93 11.62 -36.99
CA THR A 331 -7.66 12.11 -37.50
C THR A 331 -6.87 12.74 -36.34
N VAL A 332 -5.74 12.12 -35.99
CA VAL A 332 -4.65 12.76 -35.22
C VAL A 332 -3.83 13.61 -36.19
N SER A 333 -3.30 14.75 -35.74
CA SER A 333 -2.31 15.54 -36.48
C SER A 333 -1.36 16.25 -35.52
N LEU A 334 -0.06 15.99 -35.62
CA LEU A 334 0.97 16.63 -34.79
C LEU A 334 1.37 18.01 -35.33
N ASP A 335 1.69 18.94 -34.44
CA ASP A 335 2.44 20.15 -34.78
C ASP A 335 3.95 19.84 -34.77
N GLU A 336 4.50 19.58 -35.96
CA GLU A 336 5.94 19.39 -36.21
C GLU A 336 6.83 20.51 -35.61
N SER A 337 6.27 21.69 -35.31
CA SER A 337 7.01 22.84 -34.76
C SER A 337 6.91 23.00 -33.24
N ALA A 338 6.15 22.12 -32.57
CA ALA A 338 6.03 22.04 -31.12
C ALA A 338 6.52 20.71 -30.53
N ALA A 339 6.65 19.65 -31.35
CA ALA A 339 7.30 18.40 -30.96
C ALA A 339 8.81 18.55 -30.74
N SER A 340 9.43 17.63 -30.00
CA SER A 340 10.89 17.61 -29.79
C SER A 340 11.66 17.18 -31.05
N ASP A 341 12.64 17.97 -31.50
CA ASP A 341 13.60 17.62 -32.57
C ASP A 341 14.67 16.61 -32.11
N GLU A 342 15.17 16.76 -30.87
CA GLU A 342 16.23 15.94 -30.26
C GLU A 342 15.85 15.60 -28.80
N ILE A 343 16.09 14.36 -28.35
CA ILE A 343 15.81 13.86 -26.98
C ILE A 343 16.89 12.88 -26.49
N ALA A 344 16.97 12.62 -25.18
CA ALA A 344 17.89 11.64 -24.56
C ALA A 344 17.25 10.96 -23.33
N TYR A 345 17.95 9.99 -22.70
CA TYR A 345 17.46 9.29 -21.51
C TYR A 345 17.01 10.25 -20.40
N GLY A 346 15.77 10.06 -19.92
CA GLY A 346 15.20 10.88 -18.85
C GLY A 346 14.87 12.33 -19.24
N GLU A 347 15.04 12.73 -20.50
CA GLU A 347 14.54 14.00 -21.00
C GLU A 347 13.06 13.90 -21.38
N GLU A 348 12.37 15.04 -21.32
CA GLU A 348 10.95 15.15 -21.63
C GLU A 348 10.73 15.29 -23.15
N ALA A 349 10.23 14.22 -23.79
CA ALA A 349 9.77 14.26 -25.17
C ALA A 349 8.40 14.97 -25.25
N ALA A 350 8.35 16.10 -25.96
CA ALA A 350 7.13 16.89 -26.13
C ALA A 350 6.33 16.46 -27.36
N VAL A 351 5.00 16.38 -27.21
CA VAL A 351 4.05 16.26 -28.32
C VAL A 351 2.91 17.26 -28.15
N SER A 352 2.50 17.85 -29.27
CA SER A 352 1.38 18.80 -29.34
C SER A 352 0.67 18.59 -30.68
N GLY A 353 -0.65 18.76 -30.73
CA GLY A 353 -1.42 18.50 -31.94
C GLY A 353 -2.93 18.48 -31.75
N ASP A 354 -3.66 18.15 -32.82
CA ASP A 354 -5.13 18.10 -32.84
C ASP A 354 -5.65 16.66 -33.03
N LEU A 355 -6.79 16.35 -32.41
CA LEU A 355 -7.59 15.15 -32.62
C LEU A 355 -9.00 15.56 -33.06
N THR A 356 -9.39 15.20 -34.29
CA THR A 356 -10.68 15.59 -34.86
C THR A 356 -11.37 14.47 -35.64
N VAL A 357 -12.69 14.57 -35.81
CA VAL A 357 -13.48 13.79 -36.78
C VAL A 357 -14.09 14.76 -37.78
N ASP A 358 -13.69 14.67 -39.05
CA ASP A 358 -14.12 15.59 -40.13
C ASP A 358 -13.95 17.10 -39.81
N GLY A 359 -13.05 17.44 -38.88
CA GLY A 359 -12.85 18.79 -38.36
C GLY A 359 -13.73 19.21 -37.18
N VAL A 360 -14.47 18.27 -36.57
CA VAL A 360 -15.10 18.43 -35.25
C VAL A 360 -14.08 17.98 -34.19
N PRO A 361 -13.81 18.78 -33.13
CA PRO A 361 -12.89 18.39 -32.06
C PRO A 361 -13.37 17.15 -31.29
N VAL A 362 -12.44 16.28 -30.88
CA VAL A 362 -12.69 15.15 -29.97
C VAL A 362 -12.10 15.47 -28.60
N ASP A 363 -12.88 15.28 -27.54
CA ASP A 363 -12.52 15.61 -26.16
C ASP A 363 -12.51 14.36 -25.27
N GLY A 364 -11.84 14.44 -24.12
CA GLY A 364 -11.93 13.46 -23.04
C GLY A 364 -11.13 12.16 -23.23
N VAL A 365 -10.69 11.86 -24.46
CA VAL A 365 -9.98 10.61 -24.76
C VAL A 365 -8.46 10.71 -24.52
N PRO A 366 -7.83 9.64 -23.98
CA PRO A 366 -6.38 9.55 -23.82
C PRO A 366 -5.69 9.07 -25.11
N LEU A 367 -4.70 9.82 -25.58
CA LEU A 367 -3.71 9.37 -26.55
C LEU A 367 -2.49 8.82 -25.81
N ALA A 368 -1.91 7.74 -26.33
CA ALA A 368 -0.59 7.27 -25.97
C ALA A 368 0.48 8.14 -26.67
N VAL A 369 1.51 8.56 -25.92
CA VAL A 369 2.72 9.17 -26.48
C VAL A 369 3.71 8.05 -26.76
N THR A 370 4.24 7.96 -27.98
CA THR A 370 5.06 6.83 -28.43
C THR A 370 6.39 7.28 -29.06
N VAL A 371 7.42 6.43 -28.99
CA VAL A 371 8.65 6.54 -29.80
C VAL A 371 8.94 5.19 -30.43
N ASP A 372 9.12 5.15 -31.75
CA ASP A 372 9.24 3.92 -32.56
C ASP A 372 8.09 2.90 -32.32
N GLY A 373 6.91 3.43 -32.00
CA GLY A 373 5.72 2.66 -31.63
C GLY A 373 5.65 2.20 -30.16
N GLN A 374 6.74 2.28 -29.39
CA GLN A 374 6.72 1.99 -27.95
C GLN A 374 6.11 3.15 -27.17
N ARG A 375 5.15 2.88 -26.28
CA ARG A 375 4.53 3.90 -25.41
C ARG A 375 5.51 4.37 -24.35
N ILE A 376 5.73 5.69 -24.29
CA ILE A 376 6.52 6.36 -23.25
C ILE A 376 5.64 7.17 -22.27
N GLY A 377 4.38 7.47 -22.64
CA GLY A 377 3.46 8.22 -21.77
C GLY A 377 2.03 8.31 -22.29
N SER A 378 1.30 9.32 -21.84
CA SER A 378 -0.06 9.64 -22.31
C SER A 378 -0.40 11.12 -22.18
N VAL A 379 -1.29 11.59 -23.05
CA VAL A 379 -1.84 12.95 -23.07
C VAL A 379 -3.33 12.89 -23.40
N ASN A 380 -4.16 13.76 -22.82
CA ASN A 380 -5.60 13.81 -23.09
C ASN A 380 -5.95 14.93 -24.08
N ALA A 381 -6.91 14.68 -24.98
CA ALA A 381 -7.45 15.72 -25.85
C ALA A 381 -8.45 16.62 -25.11
N THR A 382 -8.33 17.93 -25.27
CA THR A 382 -9.20 18.97 -24.68
C THR A 382 -9.48 20.08 -25.68
N ALA A 383 -10.75 20.38 -25.94
CA ALA A 383 -11.23 21.19 -27.05
C ALA A 383 -10.70 20.74 -28.44
N GLY A 384 -10.41 19.44 -28.60
CA GLY A 384 -9.83 18.84 -29.80
C GLY A 384 -8.31 18.97 -29.94
N THR A 385 -7.62 19.57 -28.98
CA THR A 385 -6.15 19.74 -28.99
C THR A 385 -5.52 18.96 -27.82
N PHE A 386 -4.36 18.37 -28.03
CA PHE A 386 -3.55 17.73 -27.00
C PHE A 386 -2.17 18.40 -26.93
N ASP A 387 -1.62 18.52 -25.73
CA ASP A 387 -0.31 19.12 -25.45
C ASP A 387 0.27 18.46 -24.19
N GLY A 388 1.48 17.93 -24.25
CA GLY A 388 2.07 17.21 -23.13
C GLY A 388 3.48 16.70 -23.38
N THR A 389 4.10 16.20 -22.31
CA THR A 389 5.45 15.63 -22.32
C THR A 389 5.46 14.26 -21.66
N ALA A 390 6.48 13.45 -21.99
CA ALA A 390 6.76 12.19 -21.32
C ALA A 390 8.29 11.95 -21.24
N PRO A 391 8.82 11.42 -20.12
CA PRO A 391 10.23 11.11 -19.98
C PRO A 391 10.62 9.94 -20.90
N VAL A 392 11.73 10.07 -21.61
CA VAL A 392 12.24 9.01 -22.50
C VAL A 392 12.89 7.89 -21.68
N PRO A 393 12.38 6.64 -21.74
CA PRO A 393 13.01 5.50 -21.09
C PRO A 393 14.22 5.00 -21.90
N ALA A 394 15.05 4.16 -21.28
CA ALA A 394 16.33 3.77 -21.88
C ALA A 394 16.20 2.77 -23.05
N ASP A 395 15.13 1.99 -23.13
CA ASP A 395 14.87 0.96 -24.17
C ASP A 395 14.24 1.52 -25.46
N VAL A 396 14.07 2.85 -25.52
CA VAL A 396 14.01 3.56 -26.79
C VAL A 396 15.43 3.59 -27.35
N GLU A 397 15.72 2.79 -28.38
CA GLU A 397 17.02 2.80 -29.06
C GLU A 397 17.44 4.20 -29.57
N ASP A 398 18.76 4.44 -29.65
CA ASP A 398 19.32 5.67 -30.22
C ASP A 398 19.02 5.89 -31.73
N GLY A 399 19.32 7.09 -32.22
CA GLY A 399 19.22 7.47 -33.62
C GLY A 399 17.89 8.12 -34.02
N ASP A 400 17.63 8.19 -35.33
CA ASP A 400 16.39 8.77 -35.87
C ASP A 400 15.22 7.80 -35.61
N ARG A 401 14.20 8.24 -34.85
CA ARG A 401 13.01 7.46 -34.45
C ARG A 401 11.72 8.22 -34.71
N ASP A 402 10.59 7.50 -34.80
CA ASP A 402 9.27 8.11 -35.01
C ASP A 402 8.62 8.44 -33.64
N LEU A 403 8.60 9.74 -33.27
CA LEU A 403 7.88 10.29 -32.12
C LEU A 403 6.41 10.52 -32.50
N GLY A 404 5.48 9.86 -31.81
CA GLY A 404 4.08 9.79 -32.20
C GLY A 404 3.08 10.09 -31.09
N ALA A 405 1.86 10.40 -31.53
CA ALA A 405 0.65 10.38 -30.70
C ALA A 405 -0.35 9.39 -31.32
N GLN A 406 -0.89 8.49 -30.50
CA GLN A 406 -1.79 7.42 -30.94
C GLN A 406 -3.04 7.33 -30.05
N LEU A 407 -4.22 7.35 -30.63
CA LEU A 407 -5.46 6.91 -29.97
C LEU A 407 -5.49 5.36 -30.00
N PRO A 408 -5.36 4.65 -28.86
CA PRO A 408 -5.08 3.21 -28.83
C PRO A 408 -6.38 2.37 -28.80
N PHE A 409 -7.41 2.78 -29.53
CA PHE A 409 -8.75 2.19 -29.40
C PHE A 409 -8.99 1.01 -30.38
N GLU A 410 -9.51 -0.08 -29.83
CA GLU A 410 -9.99 -1.26 -30.56
C GLU A 410 -11.46 -1.54 -30.18
N ASP A 411 -12.29 -1.87 -31.16
CA ASP A 411 -13.74 -2.11 -31.02
C ASP A 411 -14.51 -1.06 -30.19
N ARG A 412 -14.11 0.23 -30.31
CA ARG A 412 -14.79 1.40 -29.74
C ARG A 412 -15.46 2.29 -30.79
N ALA A 413 -16.31 3.22 -30.33
CA ALA A 413 -16.98 4.22 -31.14
C ALA A 413 -16.02 5.04 -32.03
N LEU A 414 -14.83 5.38 -31.53
CA LEU A 414 -13.71 5.81 -32.36
C LEU A 414 -12.76 4.65 -32.65
N ALA A 415 -12.31 4.55 -33.90
CA ALA A 415 -11.23 3.65 -34.29
C ALA A 415 -9.86 4.19 -33.82
N SER A 416 -8.86 3.32 -33.75
CA SER A 416 -7.47 3.75 -33.55
C SER A 416 -6.99 4.63 -34.70
N ALA A 417 -6.19 5.64 -34.34
CA ALA A 417 -5.55 6.57 -35.26
C ALA A 417 -4.23 7.04 -34.64
N SER A 418 -3.24 7.38 -35.47
CA SER A 418 -1.97 7.92 -35.01
C SER A 418 -1.35 8.83 -36.04
N ASP A 419 -0.54 9.77 -35.57
CA ASP A 419 0.37 10.56 -36.39
C ASP A 419 1.76 10.59 -35.74
N ALA A 420 2.82 10.78 -36.54
CA ALA A 420 4.20 10.72 -36.06
C ALA A 420 5.14 11.65 -36.85
N THR A 421 6.12 12.21 -36.14
CA THR A 421 7.24 12.99 -36.67
C THR A 421 8.56 12.28 -36.36
N THR A 422 9.65 12.64 -37.06
CA THR A 422 10.98 12.11 -36.74
C THR A 422 11.63 12.92 -35.63
N VAL A 423 12.15 12.24 -34.60
CA VAL A 423 13.01 12.78 -33.54
C VAL A 423 14.38 12.11 -33.59
N THR A 424 15.46 12.81 -33.25
CA THR A 424 16.76 12.18 -33.00
C THR A 424 16.92 11.84 -31.52
N VAL A 425 16.92 10.55 -31.19
CA VAL A 425 17.27 10.04 -29.86
C VAL A 425 18.80 9.99 -29.74
N ARG A 426 19.33 10.61 -28.70
CA ARG A 426 20.79 10.70 -28.46
C ARG A 426 21.25 9.59 -27.52
N GLU A 427 22.32 8.91 -27.92
CA GLU A 427 23.09 8.02 -27.04
C GLU A 427 23.60 8.84 -25.84
N THR A 428 23.38 8.33 -24.63
CA THR A 428 23.70 8.98 -23.35
C THR A 428 24.81 8.19 -22.66
N GLU A 429 25.92 8.82 -22.25
CA GLU A 429 27.02 8.16 -21.52
C GLU A 429 26.47 7.41 -20.28
N SER A 430 27.05 6.26 -19.89
CA SER A 430 26.62 5.55 -18.68
C SER A 430 27.79 5.15 -17.77
N ASP A 431 27.61 5.38 -16.47
CA ASP A 431 28.60 5.17 -15.41
C ASP A 431 28.29 3.86 -14.67
N LEU A 432 29.20 2.88 -14.76
CA LEU A 432 29.06 1.56 -14.11
C LEU A 432 30.09 1.36 -12.99
N SER A 433 29.63 1.23 -11.75
CA SER A 433 30.45 0.91 -10.57
C SER A 433 30.33 -0.57 -10.17
N LEU A 434 31.38 -1.10 -9.51
CA LEU A 434 31.43 -2.48 -9.01
C LEU A 434 32.41 -2.63 -7.84
N ASP A 435 31.89 -3.06 -6.70
CA ASP A 435 32.62 -3.68 -5.60
C ASP A 435 32.35 -5.20 -5.60
N ALA A 436 33.37 -5.99 -5.25
CA ALA A 436 33.24 -7.44 -5.11
C ALA A 436 34.01 -7.94 -3.88
N THR A 437 33.35 -8.73 -3.04
CA THR A 437 33.91 -9.25 -1.79
C THR A 437 33.68 -10.77 -1.69
N PRO A 438 34.60 -11.54 -1.10
CA PRO A 438 34.35 -12.96 -0.81
C PRO A 438 33.11 -13.11 0.06
N ALA A 439 32.27 -14.11 -0.21
CA ALA A 439 31.11 -14.41 0.61
C ALA A 439 31.54 -14.82 2.03
N ALA A 440 30.67 -14.58 3.02
CA ALA A 440 30.93 -14.95 4.40
C ALA A 440 30.77 -16.46 4.69
N THR A 441 30.08 -17.19 3.80
CA THR A 441 29.50 -18.52 4.07
C THR A 441 30.17 -19.66 3.30
N ASP A 442 30.62 -19.44 2.06
CA ASP A 442 31.29 -20.44 1.21
C ASP A 442 32.62 -19.89 0.66
N ASP A 443 33.66 -20.74 0.58
CA ASP A 443 35.01 -20.33 0.14
C ASP A 443 35.17 -20.23 -1.39
N ARG A 444 34.09 -20.45 -2.16
CA ARG A 444 34.01 -20.31 -3.61
C ARG A 444 32.91 -19.36 -4.09
N GLU A 445 32.33 -18.52 -3.23
CA GLU A 445 31.32 -17.52 -3.61
C GLU A 445 31.83 -16.08 -3.46
N ILE A 446 31.32 -15.18 -4.30
CA ILE A 446 31.67 -13.75 -4.31
C ILE A 446 30.39 -12.92 -4.35
N THR A 447 30.17 -12.11 -3.33
CA THR A 447 29.08 -11.12 -3.30
C THR A 447 29.52 -9.88 -4.07
N VAL A 448 28.74 -9.48 -5.08
CA VAL A 448 28.96 -8.28 -5.88
C VAL A 448 27.94 -7.20 -5.57
N ASN A 449 28.37 -5.94 -5.63
CA ASN A 449 27.54 -4.76 -5.45
C ASN A 449 27.95 -3.71 -6.49
N GLY A 450 27.01 -3.03 -7.14
CA GLY A 450 27.35 -1.99 -8.11
C GLY A 450 26.19 -1.04 -8.41
N THR A 451 26.44 -0.10 -9.31
CA THR A 451 25.47 0.91 -9.78
C THR A 451 25.66 1.19 -11.27
N LEU A 452 24.58 1.25 -12.04
CA LEU A 452 24.53 1.80 -13.40
C LEU A 452 23.76 3.13 -13.36
N ALA A 453 24.44 4.26 -13.57
CA ALA A 453 23.84 5.59 -13.56
C ALA A 453 24.04 6.29 -14.91
N ALA A 454 23.13 7.18 -15.28
CA ALA A 454 23.30 8.02 -16.46
C ALA A 454 24.47 8.99 -16.24
N GLY A 455 25.36 9.07 -17.22
CA GLY A 455 26.51 9.95 -17.20
C GLY A 455 26.06 11.41 -17.19
N THR A 456 26.69 12.23 -16.35
CA THR A 456 26.36 13.66 -16.28
C THR A 456 27.06 14.44 -17.39
N ASP A 457 26.47 14.39 -18.59
CA ASP A 457 26.87 15.22 -19.73
C ASP A 457 26.91 16.69 -19.27
N GLY A 458 28.11 17.28 -19.32
CA GLY A 458 28.64 18.22 -18.32
C GLY A 458 28.06 19.65 -18.31
N THR A 459 26.74 19.76 -18.27
CA THR A 459 25.94 20.96 -18.54
C THR A 459 24.75 21.18 -17.61
N GLY A 460 24.37 20.19 -16.78
CA GLY A 460 23.35 20.36 -15.74
C GLY A 460 23.90 21.00 -14.46
N ASP A 461 23.17 21.96 -13.87
CA ASP A 461 23.46 22.57 -12.55
C ASP A 461 23.11 21.61 -11.38
N GLY A 462 23.51 20.34 -11.47
CA GLY A 462 23.30 19.33 -10.42
C GLY A 462 24.24 19.52 -9.22
N ASP A 463 23.81 19.07 -8.03
CA ASP A 463 24.47 19.32 -6.73
C ASP A 463 25.79 18.56 -6.46
N GLY A 464 26.62 18.37 -7.50
CA GLY A 464 28.07 18.18 -7.37
C GLY A 464 28.60 16.84 -6.82
N ASP A 465 27.74 15.86 -6.55
CA ASP A 465 28.13 14.55 -5.99
C ASP A 465 28.57 13.52 -7.03
N GLY A 466 28.45 13.83 -8.32
CA GLY A 466 29.05 13.05 -9.42
C GLY A 466 28.28 11.79 -9.84
N SER A 467 27.13 11.50 -9.24
CA SER A 467 26.17 10.50 -9.73
C SER A 467 25.05 11.19 -10.51
N GLY A 468 24.78 10.75 -11.74
CA GLY A 468 23.56 11.11 -12.44
C GLY A 468 22.34 10.30 -11.97
N GLY A 469 21.24 10.38 -12.72
CA GLY A 469 20.04 9.60 -12.44
C GLY A 469 20.32 8.10 -12.55
N GLY A 470 19.75 7.31 -11.63
CA GLY A 470 19.79 5.85 -11.71
C GLY A 470 19.17 5.32 -13.00
N ILE A 471 19.67 4.19 -13.49
CA ILE A 471 19.15 3.53 -14.68
C ILE A 471 18.39 2.26 -14.27
N ALA A 472 17.05 2.33 -14.37
CA ALA A 472 16.14 1.29 -13.91
C ALA A 472 15.94 0.15 -14.92
N GLY A 473 16.03 -1.11 -14.48
CA GLY A 473 15.54 -2.27 -15.23
C GLY A 473 16.48 -2.84 -16.29
N GLU A 474 17.75 -2.45 -16.31
CA GLU A 474 18.73 -2.81 -17.35
C GLU A 474 19.55 -4.06 -16.99
N PRO A 475 19.88 -4.95 -17.95
CA PRO A 475 20.64 -6.16 -17.69
C PRO A 475 22.16 -5.90 -17.63
N VAL A 476 22.78 -6.17 -16.47
CA VAL A 476 24.24 -6.13 -16.27
C VAL A 476 24.79 -7.54 -16.19
N GLU A 477 25.66 -7.92 -17.12
CA GLU A 477 26.29 -9.24 -17.18
C GLU A 477 27.51 -9.32 -16.23
N LEU A 478 27.53 -10.33 -15.38
CA LEU A 478 28.59 -10.59 -14.39
C LEU A 478 29.58 -11.64 -14.91
N ARG A 479 30.88 -11.34 -14.81
CA ARG A 479 31.96 -12.21 -15.27
C ARG A 479 33.03 -12.42 -14.20
N ILE A 480 33.54 -13.65 -14.09
CA ILE A 480 34.74 -14.00 -13.29
C ILE A 480 35.81 -14.54 -14.24
N ASP A 481 36.97 -13.87 -14.29
CA ASP A 481 38.08 -14.08 -15.23
C ASP A 481 37.61 -14.22 -16.71
N GLY A 482 36.59 -13.43 -17.08
CA GLY A 482 35.99 -13.41 -18.42
C GLY A 482 35.01 -14.57 -18.70
N THR A 483 34.75 -15.45 -17.74
CA THR A 483 33.66 -16.43 -17.80
C THR A 483 32.38 -15.79 -17.27
N ILE A 484 31.28 -15.83 -18.02
CA ILE A 484 29.98 -15.34 -17.58
C ILE A 484 29.48 -16.24 -16.43
N VAL A 485 29.05 -15.62 -15.32
CA VAL A 485 28.55 -16.33 -14.13
C VAL A 485 27.09 -16.02 -13.81
N GLY A 486 26.58 -14.86 -14.24
CA GLY A 486 25.19 -14.46 -14.07
C GLY A 486 24.88 -13.18 -14.84
N THR A 487 23.62 -12.77 -14.78
CA THR A 487 23.14 -11.46 -15.25
C THR A 487 22.17 -10.94 -14.20
N VAL A 488 22.36 -9.68 -13.79
CA VAL A 488 21.52 -9.01 -12.78
C VAL A 488 20.78 -7.85 -13.43
N THR A 489 19.51 -7.67 -13.08
CA THR A 489 18.70 -6.57 -13.60
C THR A 489 18.80 -5.39 -12.63
N THR A 490 19.28 -4.24 -13.10
CA THR A 490 19.38 -3.05 -12.25
C THR A 490 18.02 -2.68 -11.68
N ALA A 491 18.06 -2.21 -10.46
CA ALA A 491 16.96 -1.53 -9.83
C ALA A 491 17.06 -0.02 -10.14
N ALA A 492 16.14 0.79 -9.63
CA ALA A 492 15.82 2.12 -10.15
C ALA A 492 16.79 3.25 -9.81
N ASP A 493 17.48 3.22 -8.67
CA ASP A 493 18.63 4.11 -8.41
C ASP A 493 19.88 3.65 -9.19
N GLY A 494 19.74 2.60 -10.01
CA GLY A 494 20.80 2.01 -10.81
C GLY A 494 21.54 0.87 -10.11
N THR A 495 21.30 0.65 -8.81
CA THR A 495 21.96 -0.43 -8.06
C THR A 495 21.62 -1.82 -8.57
N PHE A 496 22.51 -2.76 -8.28
CA PHE A 496 22.31 -4.19 -8.54
C PHE A 496 23.17 -5.05 -7.61
N GLY A 497 22.82 -6.32 -7.50
CA GLY A 497 23.81 -7.40 -7.51
C GLY A 497 23.38 -8.67 -6.75
N ASP A 498 24.36 -9.53 -6.50
CA ASP A 498 24.14 -10.98 -6.39
C ASP A 498 25.32 -11.63 -5.63
N THR A 499 25.18 -12.89 -5.25
CA THR A 499 26.29 -13.73 -4.76
C THR A 499 26.57 -14.84 -5.77
N VAL A 500 27.64 -14.65 -6.55
CA VAL A 500 27.98 -15.50 -7.70
C VAL A 500 28.98 -16.59 -7.33
N ALA A 501 28.66 -17.83 -7.67
CA ALA A 501 29.53 -18.98 -7.48
C ALA A 501 30.70 -19.00 -8.49
N VAL A 502 31.93 -19.14 -8.00
CA VAL A 502 33.13 -19.15 -8.83
C VAL A 502 33.21 -20.45 -9.65
N PRO A 503 33.35 -20.38 -10.99
CA PRO A 503 33.46 -21.56 -11.83
C PRO A 503 34.63 -22.45 -11.44
N ASN A 504 34.41 -23.77 -11.37
CA ASN A 504 35.44 -24.77 -11.06
C ASN A 504 36.61 -24.84 -12.07
N SER A 505 36.56 -24.07 -13.16
CA SER A 505 37.64 -23.85 -14.11
C SER A 505 38.62 -22.73 -13.72
N VAL A 506 38.29 -21.96 -12.68
CA VAL A 506 39.14 -20.89 -12.12
C VAL A 506 39.89 -21.44 -10.90
N ASP A 507 41.21 -21.21 -10.85
CA ASP A 507 42.07 -21.58 -9.72
C ASP A 507 41.83 -20.64 -8.51
N GLY A 508 42.10 -21.10 -7.29
CA GLY A 508 41.96 -20.27 -6.08
C GLY A 508 43.03 -19.19 -5.98
N GLY A 509 42.64 -17.98 -5.56
CA GLY A 509 43.50 -16.81 -5.44
C GLY A 509 42.77 -15.50 -5.80
N ASP A 510 43.53 -14.50 -6.22
CA ASP A 510 42.98 -13.24 -6.74
C ASP A 510 42.36 -13.46 -8.13
N VAL A 511 41.05 -13.19 -8.27
CA VAL A 511 40.30 -13.30 -9.54
C VAL A 511 39.78 -11.94 -10.00
N THR A 512 39.63 -11.78 -11.31
CA THR A 512 39.07 -10.57 -11.93
C THR A 512 37.55 -10.70 -11.96
N VAL A 513 36.83 -9.83 -11.24
CA VAL A 513 35.38 -9.74 -11.28
C VAL A 513 35.00 -8.52 -12.12
N ALA A 514 34.16 -8.70 -13.12
CA ALA A 514 33.76 -7.62 -14.03
C ALA A 514 32.25 -7.59 -14.24
N ALA A 515 31.73 -6.37 -14.35
CA ALA A 515 30.34 -6.08 -14.71
C ALA A 515 30.33 -5.41 -16.09
N VAL A 516 29.39 -5.82 -16.94
CA VAL A 516 29.27 -5.34 -18.32
C VAL A 516 27.81 -5.02 -18.62
N TYR A 517 27.54 -3.75 -18.91
CA TYR A 517 26.32 -3.30 -19.56
C TYR A 517 26.61 -3.14 -21.05
N ASP A 518 25.81 -3.71 -21.94
CA ASP A 518 26.10 -3.72 -23.39
C ASP A 518 25.32 -2.70 -24.23
N GLY A 519 24.40 -1.95 -23.62
CA GLY A 519 23.59 -0.92 -24.26
C GLY A 519 22.66 -1.43 -25.37
N SER A 520 22.54 -2.74 -25.58
CA SER A 520 21.87 -3.26 -26.77
C SER A 520 20.34 -3.15 -26.69
N GLY A 521 19.75 -2.47 -27.68
CA GLY A 521 18.33 -2.11 -27.64
C GLY A 521 18.04 -0.87 -26.78
N SER A 522 19.01 0.03 -26.57
CA SER A 522 18.88 1.20 -25.70
C SER A 522 19.41 2.51 -26.31
N ASN A 523 19.17 3.64 -25.63
CA ASN A 523 19.80 4.94 -25.86
C ASN A 523 20.97 5.24 -24.90
N LEU A 524 21.59 4.22 -24.32
CA LEU A 524 22.67 4.35 -23.34
C LEU A 524 24.00 3.78 -23.88
N GLU A 525 25.11 4.49 -23.69
CA GLU A 525 26.44 4.00 -24.08
C GLU A 525 26.80 2.71 -23.31
N PRO A 526 27.44 1.71 -23.95
CA PRO A 526 27.84 0.47 -23.28
C PRO A 526 28.95 0.64 -22.22
N ALA A 527 28.60 0.43 -20.94
CA ALA A 527 29.53 0.57 -19.81
C ALA A 527 30.14 -0.75 -19.33
N ARG A 528 31.36 -0.68 -18.77
CA ARG A 528 32.04 -1.85 -18.19
C ARG A 528 33.02 -1.43 -17.10
N THR A 529 33.16 -2.29 -16.09
CA THR A 529 34.08 -2.06 -14.98
C THR A 529 34.64 -3.40 -14.47
N GLU A 530 35.83 -3.36 -13.85
CA GLU A 530 36.53 -4.55 -13.35
C GLU A 530 37.21 -4.26 -12.01
N THR A 531 37.12 -5.23 -11.09
CA THR A 531 37.73 -5.22 -9.77
C THR A 531 38.36 -6.57 -9.45
N VAL A 532 39.06 -6.70 -8.32
CA VAL A 532 39.78 -7.93 -7.94
C VAL A 532 39.32 -8.39 -6.57
N ALA A 533 38.85 -9.64 -6.49
CA ALA A 533 38.44 -10.30 -5.26
C ALA A 533 39.35 -11.51 -4.97
N THR A 534 39.69 -11.75 -3.70
CA THR A 534 40.60 -12.83 -3.29
C THR A 534 39.82 -14.03 -2.75
N ILE A 535 39.80 -15.13 -3.52
CA ILE A 535 39.27 -16.43 -3.11
C ILE A 535 40.31 -17.14 -2.25
N GLY A 536 39.95 -17.53 -1.02
CA GLY A 536 40.89 -18.12 -0.06
C GLY A 536 40.63 -19.59 0.22
N GLU A 537 41.63 -20.47 0.03
CA GLU A 537 41.57 -21.85 0.54
C GLU A 537 41.31 -21.86 2.06
N ALA A 538 40.40 -22.73 2.53
CA ALA A 538 40.07 -22.94 3.94
C ALA A 538 41.29 -23.23 4.86
N GLY A 539 41.95 -22.17 5.33
CA GLY A 539 43.10 -22.22 6.24
C GLY A 539 42.69 -22.30 7.72
N PRO A 540 43.26 -23.21 8.52
CA PRO A 540 42.87 -23.36 9.93
C PRO A 540 43.25 -22.14 10.78
N LEU A 541 42.32 -21.74 11.67
CA LEU A 541 42.38 -20.58 12.58
C LEU A 541 43.78 -20.30 13.15
N SER A 542 44.50 -19.38 12.50
CA SER A 542 45.91 -19.10 12.78
C SER A 542 46.07 -17.85 13.65
N LEU A 543 45.79 -18.00 14.96
CA LEU A 543 46.12 -17.00 15.98
C LEU A 543 47.65 -16.83 16.13
N ALA A 544 48.23 -16.01 15.25
CA ALA A 544 49.66 -15.71 15.18
C ALA A 544 49.90 -14.18 15.00
N PRO A 545 51.07 -13.64 15.39
CA PRO A 545 51.04 -12.44 16.24
C PRO A 545 51.54 -11.15 15.58
N ALA A 546 51.27 -10.03 16.27
CA ALA A 546 51.81 -8.71 15.93
C ALA A 546 53.35 -8.65 15.94
N GLN A 547 53.88 -7.64 15.22
CA GLN A 547 55.30 -7.30 14.96
C GLN A 547 55.95 -8.14 13.83
N ALA A 548 56.68 -7.60 12.83
CA ALA A 548 56.85 -6.26 12.24
C ALA A 548 57.68 -6.49 10.93
N TRP A 549 57.69 -5.67 9.86
CA TRP A 549 58.04 -4.25 9.77
C TRP A 549 57.57 -3.65 8.42
N LEU A 550 56.98 -2.44 8.48
CA LEU A 550 57.48 -1.23 7.82
C LEU A 550 58.29 -1.36 6.51
N ALA A 551 57.61 -1.26 5.35
CA ALA A 551 58.14 -0.67 4.13
C ALA A 551 57.01 -0.18 3.20
N GLY A 552 56.87 1.14 3.00
CA GLY A 552 55.96 1.73 2.01
C GLY A 552 54.54 2.09 2.51
N GLY A 553 54.40 3.16 3.30
CA GLY A 553 53.07 3.62 3.75
C GLY A 553 53.01 4.94 4.53
N VAL A 554 54.10 5.72 4.62
CA VAL A 554 54.19 6.92 5.46
C VAL A 554 54.06 8.20 4.60
N ALA A 555 53.05 8.25 3.73
CA ALA A 555 52.94 9.29 2.70
C ALA A 555 51.51 9.80 2.39
N LEU A 556 50.47 9.42 3.16
CA LEU A 556 49.13 10.02 2.98
C LEU A 556 48.35 10.36 4.28
N LEU A 557 48.77 9.87 5.45
CA LEU A 557 48.09 10.14 6.74
C LEU A 557 48.66 11.34 7.51
N LEU A 558 48.95 12.45 6.81
CA LEU A 558 49.28 13.75 7.41
C LEU A 558 48.52 14.94 6.76
N ALA A 559 47.50 14.67 5.95
CA ALA A 559 46.71 15.71 5.26
C ALA A 559 45.40 16.08 5.97
N ILE A 560 44.68 15.11 6.55
CA ILE A 560 43.27 15.29 6.97
C ILE A 560 43.14 15.78 8.44
N GLY A 561 44.06 15.40 9.32
CA GLY A 561 43.98 15.66 10.78
C GLY A 561 44.17 17.12 11.24
N LEU A 562 44.14 18.12 10.34
CA LEU A 562 44.47 19.51 10.65
C LEU A 562 43.42 20.55 10.17
N GLY A 563 42.35 20.14 9.50
CA GLY A 563 41.28 21.06 9.05
C GLY A 563 40.30 21.46 10.17
N ALA A 564 39.80 20.49 10.94
CA ALA A 564 38.62 20.66 11.80
C ALA A 564 38.78 21.60 13.02
N TRP A 565 40.02 21.96 13.41
CA TRP A 565 40.25 22.67 14.67
C TRP A 565 40.23 24.21 14.57
N TRP A 566 40.36 24.80 13.37
CA TRP A 566 40.63 26.24 13.27
C TRP A 566 39.38 27.14 13.11
N TYR A 567 38.24 26.64 12.61
CA TYR A 567 37.09 27.50 12.31
C TYR A 567 36.27 27.98 13.52
N ARG A 568 36.63 27.60 14.76
CA ARG A 568 35.84 27.91 15.97
C ARG A 568 36.56 28.83 16.98
N ARG A 569 37.20 29.92 16.53
CA ARG A 569 37.64 30.99 17.46
C ARG A 569 37.69 32.43 16.91
N SER A 570 36.79 33.26 17.46
CA SER A 570 36.76 34.74 17.43
C SER A 570 36.41 35.40 16.07
N THR A 571 35.67 36.52 15.99
CA THR A 571 35.15 37.53 16.95
C THR A 571 33.68 37.89 16.61
N ALA A 572 32.71 37.93 17.54
CA ALA A 572 32.37 39.02 18.50
C ALA A 572 31.84 40.31 17.83
N SER A 573 30.68 40.92 18.17
CA SER A 573 29.53 40.62 19.07
C SER A 573 28.27 41.34 18.48
N ASP A 574 27.18 41.83 19.12
CA ASP A 574 26.52 41.96 20.46
C ASP A 574 25.11 42.61 20.20
N PRO A 575 24.11 42.74 21.11
CA PRO A 575 23.77 42.05 22.38
C PRO A 575 22.29 41.53 22.39
N ALA A 576 21.76 41.10 23.55
CA ALA A 576 20.37 40.59 23.73
C ALA A 576 19.28 41.68 23.95
N PRO A 577 17.98 41.30 23.91
CA PRO A 577 17.20 41.42 25.16
C PRO A 577 16.18 40.29 25.47
N VAL A 578 16.34 39.71 26.66
CA VAL A 578 15.32 39.25 27.64
C VAL A 578 13.93 38.77 27.17
N GLY A 579 13.68 37.46 27.37
CA GLY A 579 12.34 36.83 27.51
C GLY A 579 12.38 35.75 28.63
N PRO A 580 11.24 35.29 29.18
CA PRO A 580 11.22 34.46 30.40
C PRO A 580 11.44 32.95 30.15
N PRO A 581 11.82 32.17 31.20
CA PRO A 581 12.10 30.73 31.07
C PRO A 581 10.85 29.84 31.20
N GLY A 582 10.89 28.71 30.49
CA GLY A 582 10.10 27.49 30.74
C GLY A 582 11.05 26.29 30.81
N ASP A 583 10.63 25.19 31.43
CA ASP A 583 11.52 24.08 31.80
C ASP A 583 12.20 23.39 30.60
N ARG A 584 13.45 22.97 30.83
CA ARG A 584 13.98 21.75 30.20
C ARG A 584 13.64 20.58 31.12
N GLY A 585 12.66 19.78 30.72
CA GLY A 585 12.73 18.35 31.03
C GLY A 585 13.93 17.78 30.26
N ASP A 586 14.90 17.21 30.97
CA ASP A 586 16.02 16.51 30.37
C ASP A 586 15.58 15.07 30.10
N ALA A 587 15.07 14.83 28.89
CA ALA A 587 14.52 13.54 28.48
C ALA A 587 15.52 12.79 27.61
N VAL A 588 16.22 11.83 28.23
CA VAL A 588 16.96 10.80 27.49
C VAL A 588 15.93 9.79 26.99
N SER A 589 15.60 9.85 25.70
CA SER A 589 14.78 8.82 25.03
C SER A 589 15.59 7.52 24.91
N GLY A 590 15.47 6.65 25.91
CA GLY A 590 15.44 5.22 25.61
C GLY A 590 14.09 4.89 24.96
N ARG A 591 14.04 3.88 24.10
CA ARG A 591 12.76 3.33 23.64
C ARG A 591 12.01 2.71 24.82
N SER A 592 10.71 2.93 24.89
CA SER A 592 9.79 2.03 25.58
C SER A 592 9.58 0.80 24.70
N ASP A 593 9.20 -0.33 25.28
CA ASP A 593 8.79 -1.51 24.51
C ASP A 593 7.53 -1.18 23.65
N GLU A 594 6.65 -0.31 24.17
CA GLU A 594 5.51 0.31 23.45
C GLU A 594 5.91 1.03 22.15
N ASP A 595 7.13 1.59 22.08
CA ASP A 595 7.66 2.37 20.94
C ASP A 595 8.33 1.45 19.87
N ALA A 596 8.43 0.15 20.16
CA ALA A 596 8.81 -0.89 19.21
C ALA A 596 7.56 -1.62 18.70
N ILE A 597 6.69 -2.06 19.62
CA ILE A 597 5.41 -2.72 19.34
C ILE A 597 4.55 -1.85 18.40
N ALA A 598 4.49 -0.53 18.60
CA ALA A 598 3.74 0.37 17.71
C ALA A 598 4.36 0.63 16.32
N ASP A 599 5.63 0.24 16.09
CA ASP A 599 6.24 0.22 14.74
C ASP A 599 6.13 -1.17 14.09
N GLU A 600 5.89 -2.23 14.88
CA GLU A 600 5.72 -3.63 14.49
C GLU A 600 4.25 -3.91 14.07
N ILE A 601 3.27 -3.51 14.89
CA ILE A 601 1.83 -3.49 14.54
C ILE A 601 1.57 -2.63 13.29
N ALA A 602 2.38 -1.60 13.03
CA ALA A 602 2.23 -0.73 11.87
C ALA A 602 2.92 -1.25 10.58
N VAL A 603 3.36 -2.51 10.58
CA VAL A 603 4.07 -3.18 9.47
C VAL A 603 3.24 -4.32 8.88
N GLU A 604 2.49 -5.09 9.69
CA GLU A 604 1.67 -6.19 9.16
C GLU A 604 0.51 -5.73 8.25
N PRO A 605 -0.25 -4.65 8.58
CA PRO A 605 -1.25 -4.06 7.69
C PRO A 605 -0.69 -3.47 6.39
N LEU A 606 0.64 -3.39 6.25
CA LEU A 606 1.30 -3.07 4.98
C LEU A 606 1.65 -4.34 4.19
N PHE A 607 1.86 -5.49 4.84
CA PHE A 607 1.98 -6.79 4.17
C PHE A 607 0.64 -7.36 3.72
N GLU A 608 -0.42 -7.30 4.53
CA GLU A 608 -1.79 -7.64 4.11
C GLU A 608 -2.23 -6.77 2.92
N ARG A 609 -2.10 -5.44 3.04
CA ARG A 609 -2.39 -4.52 1.93
C ARG A 609 -1.54 -4.80 0.68
N ALA A 610 -0.31 -5.27 0.83
CA ALA A 610 0.52 -5.69 -0.29
C ALA A 610 0.01 -6.99 -0.93
N ARG A 611 -0.34 -8.01 -0.13
CA ARG A 611 -0.99 -9.26 -0.59
C ARG A 611 -2.31 -8.98 -1.32
N LEU A 612 -3.14 -8.08 -0.79
CA LEU A 612 -4.37 -7.62 -1.44
C LEU A 612 -4.11 -6.91 -2.78
N HIS A 613 -2.99 -6.21 -2.93
CA HIS A 613 -2.57 -5.69 -4.23
C HIS A 613 -2.09 -6.80 -5.17
N LEU A 614 -1.43 -7.85 -4.67
CA LEU A 614 -0.97 -9.01 -5.43
C LEU A 614 -2.14 -9.81 -6.02
N SER A 615 -3.11 -10.19 -5.17
CA SER A 615 -4.29 -10.99 -5.55
C SER A 615 -5.16 -10.28 -6.59
N ASN A 616 -5.33 -8.96 -6.46
CA ASN A 616 -6.01 -8.09 -7.43
C ASN A 616 -5.23 -7.86 -8.74
N GLY A 617 -4.16 -8.62 -9.02
CA GLY A 617 -3.38 -8.47 -10.26
C GLY A 617 -2.63 -7.14 -10.37
N ARG A 618 -2.24 -6.54 -9.23
CA ARG A 618 -1.47 -5.28 -9.15
C ARG A 618 -0.10 -5.52 -8.48
N PRO A 619 0.73 -6.46 -8.99
CA PRO A 619 1.97 -6.91 -8.34
C PRO A 619 2.99 -5.78 -8.08
N ASP A 620 3.04 -4.76 -8.93
CA ASP A 620 3.86 -3.57 -8.67
C ASP A 620 3.41 -2.81 -7.41
N THR A 621 2.11 -2.74 -7.16
CA THR A 621 1.61 -2.13 -5.93
C THR A 621 1.84 -3.03 -4.72
N ALA A 622 1.85 -4.35 -4.90
CA ALA A 622 2.25 -5.30 -3.87
C ALA A 622 3.72 -5.09 -3.43
N ALA A 623 4.67 -5.19 -4.36
CA ALA A 623 6.10 -4.98 -4.10
C ALA A 623 6.39 -3.57 -3.54
N ARG A 624 5.63 -2.55 -3.97
CA ARG A 624 5.74 -1.18 -3.43
C ARG A 624 5.34 -1.06 -1.96
N VAL A 625 4.24 -1.66 -1.55
CA VAL A 625 3.75 -1.57 -0.16
C VAL A 625 4.55 -2.51 0.76
N GLY A 626 4.96 -3.70 0.29
CA GLY A 626 5.83 -4.61 1.05
C GLY A 626 7.20 -4.01 1.40
N TYR A 627 7.79 -3.21 0.51
CA TYR A 627 8.98 -2.44 0.86
C TYR A 627 8.70 -1.30 1.83
N ALA A 628 7.54 -0.64 1.75
CA ALA A 628 7.17 0.38 2.74
C ALA A 628 7.06 -0.23 4.15
N ALA A 629 6.55 -1.47 4.25
CA ALA A 629 6.53 -2.27 5.47
C ALA A 629 7.96 -2.57 5.98
N ALA A 630 8.79 -3.24 5.16
CA ALA A 630 10.17 -3.57 5.53
C ALA A 630 10.99 -2.33 5.91
N ARG A 631 10.88 -1.23 5.15
CA ARG A 631 11.54 0.04 5.45
C ARG A 631 11.09 0.61 6.80
N ARG A 632 9.81 0.46 7.15
CA ARG A 632 9.27 0.95 8.43
C ARG A 632 9.86 0.20 9.62
N ALA A 633 9.73 -1.13 9.68
CA ALA A 633 10.28 -1.96 10.77
C ALA A 633 11.76 -1.64 11.05
N LEU A 634 12.53 -1.51 9.96
CA LEU A 634 13.98 -1.32 10.00
C LEU A 634 14.41 0.13 10.23
N ALA A 635 13.51 1.12 10.11
CA ALA A 635 13.83 2.53 10.38
C ALA A 635 14.25 2.77 11.84
N SER A 636 13.78 1.91 12.74
CA SER A 636 14.20 1.87 14.13
C SER A 636 15.70 1.55 14.31
N ARG A 637 16.32 0.83 13.36
CA ARG A 637 17.71 0.35 13.42
C ARG A 637 18.72 1.33 12.79
N VAL A 638 18.27 2.46 12.24
CA VAL A 638 19.09 3.44 11.49
C VAL A 638 19.18 4.82 12.21
N GLU A 639 20.39 5.28 12.52
CA GLU A 639 20.60 6.61 13.15
C GLU A 639 20.49 7.80 12.16
N ASP A 640 19.97 8.94 12.64
CA ASP A 640 19.75 10.23 11.95
C ASP A 640 18.55 10.27 10.97
N ARG A 641 17.42 10.80 11.47
CA ARG A 641 16.09 10.84 10.82
C ARG A 641 15.99 11.90 9.71
N ARG A 642 16.77 11.77 8.64
CA ARG A 642 16.55 12.52 7.39
C ARG A 642 15.70 11.72 6.43
N ALA A 643 15.07 12.39 5.46
CA ALA A 643 14.41 11.73 4.35
C ALA A 643 15.48 11.15 3.40
N LEU A 644 16.01 9.99 3.77
CA LEU A 644 16.90 9.20 2.93
C LEU A 644 16.13 8.69 1.70
N THR A 645 16.81 8.47 0.58
CA THR A 645 16.29 7.54 -0.44
C THR A 645 16.26 6.11 0.11
N HIS A 646 15.56 5.22 -0.59
CA HIS A 646 15.46 3.79 -0.28
C HIS A 646 16.82 3.07 -0.35
N TRP A 647 17.73 3.49 -1.24
CA TRP A 647 19.10 2.97 -1.25
C TRP A 647 20.08 3.68 -0.33
N GLU A 648 19.91 4.97 -0.04
CA GLU A 648 20.61 5.56 1.12
C GLU A 648 20.21 4.84 2.42
N PHE A 649 18.95 4.43 2.54
CA PHE A 649 18.43 3.64 3.65
C PHE A 649 19.07 2.24 3.68
N TYR A 650 19.04 1.46 2.60
CA TYR A 650 19.76 0.17 2.53
C TYR A 650 21.27 0.32 2.81
N ARG A 651 21.96 1.25 2.11
CA ARG A 651 23.40 1.49 2.27
C ARG A 651 23.74 1.86 3.71
N ARG A 652 22.82 2.51 4.44
CA ARG A 652 22.99 2.82 5.86
C ARG A 652 22.64 1.65 6.79
N TYR A 653 21.59 0.88 6.49
CA TYR A 653 21.19 -0.30 7.24
C TYR A 653 22.27 -1.38 7.22
N ARG A 654 22.86 -1.66 6.04
CA ARG A 654 23.98 -2.60 5.89
C ARG A 654 25.19 -2.28 6.78
N ASN A 655 25.38 -1.01 7.15
CA ASN A 655 26.45 -0.59 8.07
C ASN A 655 26.05 -0.72 9.57
N ALA A 656 24.82 -1.12 9.87
CA ALA A 656 24.29 -1.32 11.22
C ALA A 656 24.00 -2.80 11.52
N ASP A 657 23.49 -3.55 10.53
CA ASP A 657 23.39 -5.01 10.54
C ASP A 657 23.72 -5.56 9.15
N GLU A 658 24.79 -6.35 9.04
CA GLU A 658 25.19 -7.04 7.81
C GLU A 658 24.39 -8.35 7.60
N THR A 659 23.79 -8.91 8.66
CA THR A 659 23.18 -10.25 8.67
C THR A 659 21.88 -10.32 7.88
N THR A 660 21.09 -9.24 7.94
CA THR A 660 19.81 -9.11 7.22
C THR A 660 19.92 -8.22 5.98
N ALA A 661 21.13 -7.76 5.62
CA ALA A 661 21.32 -6.79 4.55
C ALA A 661 20.91 -7.33 3.17
N ASP A 662 21.29 -8.55 2.80
CA ASP A 662 21.01 -9.07 1.46
C ASP A 662 19.51 -9.31 1.22
N LEU A 663 18.72 -9.62 2.25
CA LEU A 663 17.25 -9.59 2.14
C LEU A 663 16.74 -8.16 1.88
N LEU A 664 17.27 -7.14 2.59
CA LEU A 664 16.86 -5.75 2.39
C LEU A 664 17.24 -5.24 1.01
N ARG A 665 18.35 -5.71 0.46
CA ARG A 665 18.74 -5.46 -0.92
C ARG A 665 17.65 -5.96 -1.87
N ASP A 666 17.35 -7.26 -1.85
CA ASP A 666 16.38 -7.89 -2.75
C ASP A 666 15.01 -7.21 -2.68
N VAL A 667 14.57 -6.82 -1.49
CA VAL A 667 13.28 -6.12 -1.27
C VAL A 667 13.33 -4.67 -1.76
N THR A 668 14.50 -4.02 -1.72
CA THR A 668 14.71 -2.70 -2.34
C THR A 668 14.79 -2.81 -3.88
N GLU A 669 15.43 -3.86 -4.42
CA GLU A 669 15.46 -4.11 -5.87
C GLU A 669 14.04 -4.41 -6.41
N GLY A 670 13.23 -5.14 -5.65
CA GLY A 670 11.82 -5.40 -5.95
C GLY A 670 10.92 -4.16 -5.93
N TYR A 671 10.98 -3.37 -4.84
CA TYR A 671 10.32 -2.06 -4.73
C TYR A 671 10.51 -1.19 -5.97
N GLU A 672 11.75 -1.15 -6.43
CA GLU A 672 12.17 -0.26 -7.49
C GLU A 672 11.78 -0.73 -8.87
N ARG A 673 11.90 -2.03 -9.16
CA ARG A 673 11.37 -2.62 -10.39
C ARG A 673 9.87 -2.33 -10.51
N ALA A 674 9.16 -2.38 -9.39
CA ALA A 674 7.75 -2.02 -9.27
C ALA A 674 7.43 -0.50 -9.22
N THR A 675 8.42 0.38 -9.09
CA THR A 675 8.19 1.84 -9.03
C THR A 675 8.67 2.57 -10.28
N PHE A 676 9.72 2.07 -10.93
CA PHE A 676 10.37 2.72 -12.07
C PHE A 676 10.85 1.72 -13.15
N GLY A 677 10.57 0.42 -13.01
CA GLY A 677 10.80 -0.56 -14.07
C GLY A 677 9.81 -0.41 -15.22
N ARG A 678 10.14 -1.03 -16.36
CA ARG A 678 9.40 -0.88 -17.64
C ARG A 678 8.63 -2.13 -18.06
N ARG A 679 8.66 -3.14 -17.20
CA ARG A 679 7.82 -4.31 -17.25
C ARG A 679 7.25 -4.46 -15.84
N ASP A 680 5.93 -4.51 -15.77
CA ASP A 680 5.18 -4.81 -14.56
C ASP A 680 5.80 -6.06 -13.91
N VAL A 681 6.11 -5.99 -12.61
CA VAL A 681 6.74 -7.09 -11.87
C VAL A 681 5.81 -8.29 -11.94
N SER A 682 6.34 -9.47 -12.31
CA SER A 682 5.48 -10.66 -12.42
C SER A 682 4.92 -11.06 -11.05
N THR A 683 3.74 -11.69 -11.00
CA THR A 683 3.13 -12.09 -9.71
C THR A 683 4.09 -12.94 -8.87
N ASP A 684 4.75 -13.93 -9.48
CA ASP A 684 5.77 -14.78 -8.83
C ASP A 684 6.94 -13.96 -8.24
N GLU A 685 7.37 -12.91 -8.94
CA GLU A 685 8.48 -12.04 -8.55
C GLU A 685 8.05 -11.08 -7.41
N ALA A 686 6.82 -10.58 -7.44
CA ALA A 686 6.25 -9.78 -6.35
C ALA A 686 5.97 -10.62 -5.09
N THR A 687 5.57 -11.90 -5.22
CA THR A 687 5.51 -12.87 -4.11
C THR A 687 6.89 -13.03 -3.47
N GLY A 688 7.92 -13.33 -4.27
CA GLY A 688 9.29 -13.50 -3.79
C GLY A 688 9.93 -12.23 -3.21
N VAL A 689 9.40 -11.05 -3.51
CA VAL A 689 9.74 -9.78 -2.83
C VAL A 689 9.03 -9.67 -1.48
N LEU A 690 7.77 -10.09 -1.38
CA LEU A 690 7.01 -10.06 -0.12
C LEU A 690 7.51 -11.06 0.93
N GLU A 691 7.85 -12.28 0.53
CA GLU A 691 8.47 -13.28 1.42
C GLU A 691 9.74 -12.73 2.07
N LYS A 692 10.66 -12.18 1.27
CA LYS A 692 11.92 -11.59 1.76
C LYS A 692 11.67 -10.36 2.63
N ALA A 693 10.58 -9.63 2.37
CA ALA A 693 10.19 -8.46 3.13
C ALA A 693 9.61 -8.82 4.51
N ARG A 694 8.78 -9.86 4.62
CA ARG A 694 8.33 -10.39 5.91
C ARG A 694 9.51 -10.91 6.75
N ARG A 695 10.43 -11.63 6.10
CA ARG A 695 11.62 -12.19 6.74
C ARG A 695 12.56 -11.15 7.35
N LEU A 696 12.63 -9.95 6.77
CA LEU A 696 13.37 -8.81 7.32
C LEU A 696 12.80 -8.26 8.61
N CYS A 697 11.48 -8.20 8.69
CA CYS A 697 10.77 -7.70 9.86
C CYS A 697 10.90 -8.66 11.04
N GLY A 698 11.08 -9.96 10.76
CA GLY A 698 11.26 -11.04 11.74
C GLY A 698 10.09 -12.03 11.80
N ILE A 699 9.14 -11.92 10.86
CA ILE A 699 7.84 -12.59 10.89
C ILE A 699 7.95 -14.11 10.68
N ASP A 700 9.05 -14.60 10.10
CA ASP A 700 9.23 -16.02 9.71
C ASP A 700 10.13 -16.87 10.65
N ASP A 701 10.63 -16.35 11.77
CA ASP A 701 11.79 -16.94 12.50
C ASP A 701 11.53 -17.35 13.98
N GLU A 702 10.31 -17.79 14.33
CA GLU A 702 9.98 -18.43 15.64
C GLU A 702 9.83 -19.98 15.56
N SER A 703 10.15 -20.62 14.43
CA SER A 703 9.96 -22.07 14.21
C SER A 703 11.22 -22.95 14.29
N GLY A 704 12.26 -22.54 15.07
CA GLY A 704 13.11 -23.56 15.71
C GLY A 704 14.53 -23.21 16.17
N HIS A 705 14.72 -23.12 17.50
CA HIS A 705 15.60 -24.05 18.26
C HIS A 705 15.43 -23.90 19.78
N GLY A 706 15.17 -25.00 20.51
CA GLY A 706 14.83 -24.96 21.94
C GLY A 706 15.50 -25.96 22.90
N SER A 707 16.02 -27.11 22.44
CA SER A 707 16.70 -28.09 23.31
C SER A 707 17.56 -29.10 22.52
N ASP A 708 18.88 -29.00 22.61
CA ASP A 708 19.73 -30.05 23.21
C ASP A 708 21.16 -29.49 23.42
N SER A 709 21.80 -29.85 24.55
CA SER A 709 23.25 -30.00 24.69
C SER A 709 23.65 -30.42 26.12
N ALA A 710 23.49 -31.71 26.48
CA ALA A 710 24.05 -32.23 27.74
C ALA A 710 24.38 -33.75 27.79
N ASP A 711 25.59 -34.10 27.32
CA ASP A 711 26.55 -35.11 27.85
C ASP A 711 26.17 -36.61 28.14
N GLU A 712 27.19 -37.48 27.96
CA GLU A 712 27.29 -38.95 28.20
C GLU A 712 26.45 -39.96 27.38
#